data_AF-A0A161Q1H8-F1
#
_entry.id   AF-A0A161Q1H8-F1
#
_cell.length_a   1.000
_cell.length_b   1.000
_cell.length_c   1.000
_cell.angle_alpha   90.00
_cell.angle_beta   90.00
_cell.angle_gamma   90.00
#
_symmetry.space_group_name_H-M   'P 1'
#
loop_
_entity.id
_entity.type
_entity.pdbx_description
1 polymer ?
#
loop_
_entity_poly.entity_id
_entity_poly.type
_entity_poly.pdbx_seq_one_letter_code
_entity_poly.pdbx_strand_id
1 'polypeptide(L)'
;MTRLLIGTSIRQQPKILREYLNSLENLKKDGLVCDFCFVDDNTDFLSKQILNDFKRKQRTILLDSLPCNADYVKDENTHYWKEELIRKVAKNKNMILKYALEQEYDYIFLVDSDLVLHPMTLLHLISLEKDIVSEVFWTKWSKNSIEMPQVWVSDQYNLFYKQREEQLTNEEINKRTIEFINKLIVPGVYKVGGLGGCTLISKNALRKGVSYDEIYNLTFWGEDRHFCVRAVALGFDLFVDTNYPAFHIYRETDLLRLEKYKHYVKDYGNNYIFLPGDRLVKKCQNKITLAMIIRNEADRYLSDVLNSVKDFIDNAVIVDDASTDNSEDVVRNILRNVPLLYHKNDVSKFSNEVELRKQLWDLTLTTKPDWILCLDADEVFEEKAKEKIRKIVEQPYYDVVSFRLYDFWNEKQYREDRYWNAHLRYWPLLIRYQPFFEYKWKETPQHCGRFPYNVTELPTTVSDMRVKHMGWAKEEDRLRKYNRYIQLDKDAKYGIKEQYESILDRNLNLVDWEEDEKNRNKNVYKTTTLSLCLITKDEEKNIARCINSVKDIVDEIVVVDTGSKDRTVEIAQSLGARVVHAKWEDDYSKARNIAIENATSDWILFLDADEEIKKEDIGKIRPLLNDDTVEAYIFKIVNYGGASVSSGLTEIHYNFRLFRNNGKIKYIYPIHENLMNIEENRMPVFKKADITILHYGYLNETRIEKNKTERYINILLRYLMEHPDDKFQHGNLAVEYFNAGDYNKALKHLLIATKGMDVNLFGATRLLRYLIQTYIALKDYDTALKLINDAKAYYIDIPDFKFLEGMLYITQKRYKKAIEMFKECLSMGEYEGLFITMGGTGSYRARYMIALCYEKLGRLHDAVKEYIEILKTNPNYQDVFVRLFDLFVRNEKPESVKEFFDKYVDKRNPANFAILAKLYMNIRRFDIAKEYLDEVDMDIAGLNTLKGIACMGMKDYQKAIGFFDKEHEKAKSDAIYHKILCYLILKEPEMARRILWEIEDSADKKLFLTIIGEIKASYDEVKDSYFKLLEKLIQFSEFDLFNELLKLYSGLFTRDDYVRYGHMMKDKGFDELAVTAYIKAADLNCEDPDVYTYLAQKALEQNMTDEAFAFAAKAFNIDGMDVDNYALMYRIYKVTGRNDEADRVSKSIKEIYPEIELEEIVQ
;
A
#
# COMPACT_ATOMS: atom_id res chain seq x y z
N MET A 1 41.51 37.88 -20.07
CA MET A 1 40.82 37.42 -18.84
C MET A 1 39.39 37.14 -19.21
N THR A 2 38.87 35.98 -18.83
CA THR A 2 37.48 35.57 -19.11
C THR A 2 36.53 36.44 -18.29
N ARG A 3 35.52 37.05 -18.92
CA ARG A 3 34.49 37.84 -18.24
C ARG A 3 33.30 36.95 -17.92
N LEU A 4 32.92 36.91 -16.65
CA LEU A 4 31.83 36.08 -16.15
C LEU A 4 30.82 36.92 -15.38
N LEU A 5 29.53 36.67 -15.62
CA LEU A 5 28.43 37.27 -14.88
C LEU A 5 27.80 36.24 -13.95
N ILE A 6 27.73 36.50 -12.64
CA ILE A 6 26.96 35.67 -11.70
C ILE A 6 25.60 36.35 -11.49
N GLY A 7 24.50 35.62 -11.65
CA GLY A 7 23.18 36.25 -11.52
C GLY A 7 22.08 35.36 -11.00
N THR A 8 21.08 35.98 -10.38
CA THR A 8 19.88 35.31 -9.87
C THR A 8 18.78 36.30 -9.49
N SER A 9 17.58 35.77 -9.23
CA SER A 9 16.51 36.50 -8.55
C SER A 9 16.62 36.29 -7.05
N ILE A 10 16.61 37.35 -6.25
CA ILE A 10 16.82 37.27 -4.80
C ILE A 10 15.54 37.60 -4.06
N ARG A 11 14.97 36.60 -3.39
CA ARG A 11 13.91 36.75 -2.39
C ARG A 11 14.22 35.85 -1.21
N GLN A 12 14.98 36.36 -0.24
CA GLN A 12 15.49 35.56 0.87
C GLN A 12 15.43 36.30 2.20
N GLN A 13 15.42 35.52 3.28
CA GLN A 13 15.59 36.07 4.62
C GLN A 13 17.03 36.57 4.86
N PRO A 14 17.24 37.53 5.78
CA PRO A 14 18.56 38.13 6.02
C PRO A 14 19.68 37.13 6.36
N LYS A 15 19.37 36.06 7.11
CA LYS A 15 20.37 35.06 7.52
C LYS A 15 20.88 34.24 6.33
N ILE A 16 19.96 33.70 5.52
CA ILE A 16 20.27 32.90 4.34
C ILE A 16 20.99 33.75 3.29
N LEU A 17 20.49 34.98 3.05
CA LEU A 17 21.08 35.89 2.09
C LEU A 17 22.55 36.23 2.41
N ARG A 18 22.90 36.39 3.70
CA ARG A 18 24.29 36.62 4.11
C ARG A 18 25.18 35.43 3.76
N GLU A 19 24.73 34.22 4.01
CA GLU A 19 25.50 33.01 3.70
C GLU A 19 25.72 32.83 2.19
N TYR A 20 24.67 33.04 1.39
CA TYR A 20 24.76 33.06 -0.07
C TYR A 20 25.81 34.07 -0.55
N LEU A 21 25.68 35.35 -0.16
CA LEU A 21 26.58 36.41 -0.61
C LEU A 21 28.03 36.20 -0.14
N ASN A 22 28.23 35.76 1.11
CA ASN A 22 29.55 35.43 1.63
C ASN A 22 30.21 34.31 0.81
N SER A 23 29.44 33.31 0.37
CA SER A 23 29.96 32.23 -0.48
C SER A 23 30.48 32.75 -1.83
N LEU A 24 29.78 33.73 -2.43
CA LEU A 24 30.20 34.37 -3.68
C LEU A 24 31.47 35.22 -3.53
N GLU A 25 31.64 35.88 -2.38
CA GLU A 25 32.87 36.63 -2.07
C GLU A 25 34.07 35.68 -2.00
N ASN A 26 33.88 34.51 -1.40
CA ASN A 26 34.91 33.49 -1.14
C ASN A 26 35.26 32.60 -2.35
N LEU A 27 34.54 32.71 -3.47
CA LEU A 27 34.91 32.01 -4.71
C LEU A 27 36.33 32.41 -5.17
N LYS A 28 37.14 31.43 -5.55
CA LYS A 28 38.40 31.68 -6.24
C LYS A 28 38.13 32.17 -7.66
N LYS A 29 38.83 33.23 -8.05
CA LYS A 29 38.58 34.00 -9.27
C LYS A 29 39.84 34.17 -10.13
N ASP A 30 40.83 33.29 -9.93
CA ASP A 30 42.13 33.37 -10.60
C ASP A 30 41.94 33.41 -12.14
N GLY A 31 42.35 34.51 -12.77
CA GLY A 31 42.21 34.70 -14.23
C GLY A 31 40.82 35.14 -14.73
N LEU A 32 39.86 35.38 -13.83
CA LEU A 32 38.48 35.76 -14.14
C LEU A 32 38.17 37.20 -13.75
N VAL A 33 37.36 37.90 -14.55
CA VAL A 33 36.69 39.13 -14.16
C VAL A 33 35.22 38.78 -13.87
N CYS A 34 34.84 38.81 -12.59
CA CYS A 34 33.50 38.45 -12.14
C CYS A 34 32.68 39.69 -11.81
N ASP A 35 31.56 39.85 -12.50
CA ASP A 35 30.54 40.86 -12.21
C ASP A 35 29.25 40.15 -11.71
N PHE A 36 28.36 40.87 -11.03
CA PHE A 36 27.13 40.34 -10.47
C PHE A 36 25.89 41.04 -11.04
N CYS A 37 24.83 40.30 -11.34
CA CYS A 37 23.54 40.86 -11.78
C CYS A 37 22.39 40.19 -11.04
N PHE A 38 21.76 40.92 -10.13
CA PHE A 38 20.68 40.40 -9.30
C PHE A 38 19.36 41.12 -9.58
N VAL A 39 18.26 40.38 -9.54
CA VAL A 39 16.90 40.96 -9.49
C VAL A 39 16.47 41.00 -8.03
N ASP A 40 16.21 42.20 -7.49
CA ASP A 40 15.77 42.35 -6.09
C ASP A 40 14.26 42.10 -5.98
N ASP A 41 13.90 40.91 -5.51
CA ASP A 41 12.51 40.51 -5.24
C ASP A 41 12.20 40.37 -3.74
N ASN A 42 13.04 40.96 -2.88
CA ASN A 42 12.84 40.90 -1.45
C ASN A 42 11.64 41.74 -1.00
N THR A 43 10.89 41.23 -0.05
CA THR A 43 9.87 42.01 0.70
C THR A 43 10.41 42.53 2.03
N ASP A 44 11.45 41.89 2.56
CA ASP A 44 12.09 42.25 3.83
C ASP A 44 13.08 43.43 3.67
N PHE A 45 12.96 44.43 4.54
CA PHE A 45 13.78 45.64 4.49
C PHE A 45 15.27 45.36 4.72
N LEU A 46 15.60 44.47 5.68
CA LEU A 46 16.98 44.18 6.03
C LEU A 46 17.71 43.43 4.89
N SER A 47 16.99 42.55 4.19
CA SER A 47 17.49 41.82 3.02
C SER A 47 17.81 42.76 1.86
N LYS A 48 16.95 43.75 1.60
CA LYS A 48 17.23 44.84 0.65
C LYS A 48 18.47 45.65 1.03
N GLN A 49 18.64 45.95 2.32
CA GLN A 49 19.81 46.67 2.80
C GLN A 49 21.10 45.86 2.61
N ILE A 50 21.09 44.57 2.95
CA ILE A 50 22.22 43.66 2.76
C ILE A 50 22.65 43.61 1.28
N LEU A 51 21.67 43.52 0.36
CA LEU A 51 21.93 43.51 -1.07
C LEU A 51 22.54 44.82 -1.59
N ASN A 52 22.05 45.96 -1.09
CA ASN A 52 22.61 47.28 -1.40
C ASN A 52 24.05 47.45 -0.85
N ASP A 53 24.34 46.90 0.33
CA ASP A 53 25.69 46.94 0.89
C ASP A 53 26.65 46.06 0.09
N PHE A 54 26.20 44.89 -0.40
CA PHE A 54 26.97 44.06 -1.32
C PHE A 54 27.26 44.81 -2.64
N LYS A 55 26.27 45.52 -3.19
CA LYS A 55 26.43 46.36 -4.38
C LYS A 55 27.49 47.46 -4.22
N ARG A 56 27.67 48.00 -3.01
CA ARG A 56 28.71 49.01 -2.74
C ARG A 56 30.11 48.41 -2.72
N LYS A 57 30.24 47.12 -2.42
CA LYS A 57 31.52 46.41 -2.28
C LYS A 57 31.98 45.73 -3.57
N GLN A 58 31.05 45.20 -4.35
CA GLN A 58 31.30 44.39 -5.54
C GLN A 58 30.73 45.05 -6.79
N ARG A 59 31.19 44.64 -7.98
CA ARG A 59 30.65 45.12 -9.26
C ARG A 59 29.28 44.49 -9.52
N THR A 60 28.24 45.10 -8.96
CA THR A 60 26.88 44.52 -8.95
C THR A 60 25.86 45.44 -9.62
N ILE A 61 25.08 44.87 -10.54
CA ILE A 61 23.89 45.47 -11.13
C ILE A 61 22.67 44.94 -10.38
N LEU A 62 21.76 45.83 -9.97
CA LEU A 62 20.45 45.47 -9.43
C LEU A 62 19.37 45.86 -10.44
N LEU A 63 18.55 44.88 -10.82
CA LEU A 63 17.39 45.05 -11.69
C LEU A 63 16.12 45.03 -10.86
N ASP A 64 15.11 45.80 -11.29
CA ASP A 64 13.80 45.79 -10.65
C ASP A 64 13.04 44.50 -10.98
N SER A 65 12.44 43.90 -9.95
CA SER A 65 11.58 42.72 -10.11
C SER A 65 10.23 43.08 -10.74
N LEU A 66 9.68 42.17 -11.55
CA LEU A 66 8.36 42.35 -12.15
C LEU A 66 7.25 42.21 -11.08
N PRO A 67 6.19 43.04 -11.13
CA PRO A 67 5.05 42.90 -10.21
C PRO A 67 4.32 41.56 -10.42
N CYS A 68 3.87 40.93 -9.34
CA CYS A 68 3.09 39.69 -9.36
C CYS A 68 2.12 39.68 -8.18
N ASN A 69 0.87 39.29 -8.44
CA ASN A 69 -0.22 39.30 -7.45
C ASN A 69 -0.34 37.98 -6.67
N ALA A 70 0.52 36.99 -6.95
CA ALA A 70 0.53 35.72 -6.27
C ALA A 70 1.34 35.76 -4.97
N ASP A 71 0.72 35.33 -3.86
CA ASP A 71 1.42 35.12 -2.60
C ASP A 71 2.41 33.95 -2.71
N TYR A 72 3.66 34.20 -2.29
CA TYR A 72 4.67 33.17 -2.10
C TYR A 72 4.60 32.67 -0.65
N VAL A 73 4.19 31.41 -0.47
CA VAL A 73 4.04 30.78 0.85
C VAL A 73 5.12 29.72 1.01
N LYS A 74 5.86 29.79 2.13
CA LYS A 74 6.91 28.85 2.51
C LYS A 74 6.72 28.45 3.98
N ASP A 75 6.72 27.15 4.26
CA ASP A 75 6.72 26.62 5.63
C ASP A 75 7.90 25.65 5.84
N GLU A 76 7.96 25.01 7.01
CA GLU A 76 9.01 24.03 7.36
C GLU A 76 8.91 22.71 6.59
N ASN A 77 7.78 22.46 5.92
CA ASN A 77 7.46 21.22 5.22
C ASN A 77 7.72 21.34 3.71
N THR A 78 7.30 22.43 3.05
CA THR A 78 7.52 22.65 1.61
C THR A 78 7.35 24.12 1.16
N HIS A 79 7.70 24.40 -0.09
CA HIS A 79 7.43 25.68 -0.76
C HIS A 79 6.20 25.50 -1.67
N TYR A 80 5.23 26.43 -1.60
CA TYR A 80 4.02 26.37 -2.43
C TYR A 80 4.19 27.28 -3.65
N TRP A 81 4.73 26.71 -4.73
CA TRP A 81 4.97 27.42 -5.98
C TRP A 81 3.69 27.49 -6.83
N LYS A 82 3.15 28.70 -6.99
CA LYS A 82 2.08 28.99 -7.96
C LYS A 82 2.68 29.26 -9.34
N GLU A 83 1.97 28.88 -10.40
CA GLU A 83 2.42 29.04 -11.80
C GLU A 83 2.84 30.48 -12.15
N GLU A 84 2.14 31.48 -11.61
CA GLU A 84 2.45 32.90 -11.82
C GLU A 84 3.82 33.29 -11.25
N LEU A 85 4.26 32.67 -10.15
CA LEU A 85 5.56 32.91 -9.54
C LEU A 85 6.68 32.29 -10.38
N ILE A 86 6.45 31.10 -10.94
CA ILE A 86 7.40 30.42 -11.83
C ILE A 86 7.61 31.25 -13.10
N ARG A 87 6.52 31.73 -13.70
CA ARG A 87 6.59 32.63 -14.87
C ARG A 87 7.34 33.92 -14.56
N LYS A 88 7.21 34.46 -13.34
CA LYS A 88 7.98 35.62 -12.89
C LYS A 88 9.48 35.28 -12.78
N VAL A 89 9.84 34.16 -12.16
CA VAL A 89 11.24 33.71 -12.04
C VAL A 89 11.86 33.49 -13.42
N ALA A 90 11.13 32.85 -14.35
CA ALA A 90 11.57 32.66 -15.72
C ALA A 90 11.90 34.00 -16.42
N LYS A 91 11.01 34.99 -16.30
CA LYS A 91 11.24 36.33 -16.85
C LYS A 91 12.45 37.03 -16.20
N ASN A 92 12.60 36.91 -14.88
CA ASN A 92 13.75 37.45 -14.17
C ASN A 92 15.07 36.81 -14.65
N LYS A 93 15.13 35.48 -14.78
CA LYS A 93 16.28 34.76 -15.35
C LYS A 93 16.58 35.25 -16.78
N ASN A 94 15.56 35.40 -17.62
CA ASN A 94 15.71 35.89 -19.00
C ASN A 94 16.20 37.35 -19.10
N MET A 95 15.83 38.22 -18.16
CA MET A 95 16.39 39.58 -18.09
C MET A 95 17.91 39.57 -17.84
N ILE A 96 18.38 38.68 -16.96
CA ILE A 96 19.79 38.51 -16.67
C ILE A 96 20.53 37.92 -17.89
N LEU A 97 19.96 36.91 -18.57
CA LEU A 97 20.53 36.36 -19.80
C LEU A 97 20.68 37.44 -20.89
N LYS A 98 19.65 38.30 -21.06
CA LYS A 98 19.67 39.40 -22.01
C LYS A 98 20.78 40.41 -21.69
N TYR A 99 20.92 40.80 -20.42
CA TYR A 99 22.00 41.68 -19.99
C TYR A 99 23.38 41.06 -20.25
N ALA A 100 23.57 39.77 -19.97
CA ALA A 100 24.81 39.06 -20.23
C ALA A 100 25.20 39.08 -21.72
N LEU A 101 24.21 38.87 -22.59
CA LEU A 101 24.38 38.88 -24.04
C LEU A 101 24.73 40.29 -24.56
N GLU A 102 24.01 41.33 -24.13
CA GLU A 102 24.22 42.72 -24.53
C GLU A 102 25.59 43.26 -24.11
N GLN A 103 26.09 42.82 -22.95
CA GLN A 103 27.40 43.23 -22.42
C GLN A 103 28.55 42.28 -22.82
N GLU A 104 28.26 41.31 -23.69
CA GLU A 104 29.20 40.37 -24.30
C GLU A 104 30.03 39.51 -23.32
N TYR A 105 29.45 39.09 -22.18
CA TYR A 105 30.12 38.18 -21.25
C TYR A 105 30.46 36.83 -21.90
N ASP A 106 31.57 36.21 -21.47
CA ASP A 106 32.02 34.91 -21.97
C ASP A 106 31.23 33.75 -21.35
N TYR A 107 30.80 33.93 -20.09
CA TYR A 107 29.94 33.00 -19.36
C TYR A 107 28.96 33.74 -18.46
N ILE A 108 27.80 33.13 -18.21
CA ILE A 108 26.89 33.47 -17.13
C ILE A 108 26.72 32.28 -16.21
N PHE A 109 26.79 32.51 -14.90
CA PHE A 109 26.55 31.50 -13.87
C PHE A 109 25.29 31.87 -13.09
N LEU A 110 24.21 31.12 -13.32
CA LEU A 110 22.95 31.29 -12.62
C LEU A 110 22.97 30.45 -11.35
N VAL A 111 22.84 31.09 -10.19
CA VAL A 111 22.96 30.44 -8.88
C VAL A 111 21.79 30.87 -7.98
N ASP A 112 20.96 29.93 -7.56
CA ASP A 112 19.85 30.22 -6.67
C ASP A 112 20.34 30.82 -5.33
N SER A 113 19.57 31.76 -4.81
CA SER A 113 19.96 32.59 -3.66
C SER A 113 19.92 31.88 -2.29
N ASP A 114 19.62 30.59 -2.29
CA ASP A 114 19.69 29.67 -1.14
C ASP A 114 20.81 28.63 -1.26
N LEU A 115 21.74 28.78 -2.21
CA LEU A 115 22.90 27.90 -2.37
C LEU A 115 24.16 28.50 -1.74
N VAL A 116 24.98 27.64 -1.13
CA VAL A 116 26.33 28.01 -0.67
C VAL A 116 27.35 27.23 -1.49
N LEU A 117 28.15 27.97 -2.26
CA LEU A 117 29.10 27.38 -3.20
C LEU A 117 30.42 26.99 -2.53
N HIS A 118 31.07 25.96 -3.07
CA HIS A 118 32.44 25.64 -2.72
C HIS A 118 33.40 26.66 -3.38
N PRO A 119 34.51 27.08 -2.72
CA PRO A 119 35.43 28.08 -3.28
C PRO A 119 36.02 27.75 -4.66
N MET A 120 36.11 26.45 -4.99
CA MET A 120 36.65 25.96 -6.27
C MET A 120 35.61 25.80 -7.39
N THR A 121 34.29 25.84 -7.08
CA THR A 121 33.21 25.53 -8.03
C THR A 121 33.39 26.31 -9.34
N LEU A 122 33.59 27.63 -9.26
CA LEU A 122 33.64 28.48 -10.44
C LEU A 122 34.82 28.15 -11.38
N LEU A 123 36.04 28.02 -10.84
CA LEU A 123 37.22 27.69 -11.64
C LEU A 123 37.10 26.29 -12.26
N HIS A 124 36.56 25.34 -11.50
CA HIS A 124 36.37 23.97 -11.97
C HIS A 124 35.38 23.92 -13.14
N LEU A 125 34.18 24.48 -12.99
CA LEU A 125 33.17 24.45 -14.06
C LEU A 125 33.66 25.09 -15.37
N ILE A 126 34.41 26.20 -15.29
CA ILE A 126 34.99 26.85 -16.47
C ILE A 126 36.04 25.96 -17.13
N SER A 127 36.86 25.26 -16.34
CA SER A 127 37.90 24.35 -16.85
C SER A 127 37.35 23.14 -17.62
N LEU A 128 36.06 22.83 -17.47
CA LEU A 128 35.40 21.73 -18.19
C LEU A 128 35.11 22.06 -19.66
N GLU A 129 35.18 23.34 -20.04
CA GLU A 129 34.92 23.85 -21.41
C GLU A 129 33.57 23.35 -21.98
N LYS A 130 32.54 23.29 -21.13
CA LYS A 130 31.17 22.91 -21.53
C LYS A 130 30.33 24.15 -21.79
N ASP A 131 29.48 24.06 -22.82
CA ASP A 131 28.53 25.13 -23.13
C ASP A 131 27.47 25.32 -22.04
N ILE A 132 26.99 24.21 -21.44
CA ILE A 132 26.01 24.21 -20.36
C ILE A 132 26.39 23.13 -19.34
N VAL A 133 26.71 23.54 -18.11
CA VAL A 133 27.03 22.62 -17.02
C VAL A 133 26.51 23.14 -15.69
N SER A 134 25.86 22.29 -14.90
CA SER A 134 25.41 22.61 -13.54
C SER A 134 26.31 21.98 -12.50
N GLU A 135 26.62 22.70 -11.43
CA GLU A 135 27.11 22.05 -10.21
C GLU A 135 25.91 21.35 -9.53
N VAL A 136 26.11 20.13 -9.03
CA VAL A 136 25.05 19.41 -8.31
C VAL A 136 24.83 20.01 -6.93
N PHE A 137 23.58 19.99 -6.49
CA PHE A 137 23.21 20.18 -5.10
C PHE A 137 22.10 19.20 -4.75
N TRP A 138 21.99 18.90 -3.46
CA TRP A 138 21.07 17.90 -2.93
C TRP A 138 20.05 18.58 -2.04
N THR A 139 18.78 18.23 -2.21
CA THR A 139 17.67 18.88 -1.50
C THR A 139 16.90 17.85 -0.70
N LYS A 140 16.67 18.18 0.56
CA LYS A 140 15.78 17.44 1.46
C LYS A 140 14.39 18.07 1.46
N TRP A 141 13.53 17.66 0.53
CA TRP A 141 12.23 18.28 0.31
C TRP A 141 11.31 18.26 1.54
N SER A 142 11.35 17.20 2.35
CA SER A 142 10.64 17.10 3.64
C SER A 142 11.58 16.63 4.78
N LYS A 143 11.23 16.92 6.04
CA LYS A 143 12.08 16.63 7.22
C LYS A 143 12.52 15.16 7.37
N ASN A 144 11.75 14.21 6.85
CA ASN A 144 12.04 12.77 6.94
C ASN A 144 12.40 12.14 5.58
N SER A 145 12.50 12.93 4.51
CA SER A 145 12.93 12.44 3.18
C SER A 145 14.45 12.28 3.07
N ILE A 146 14.89 11.45 2.14
CA ILE A 146 16.30 11.42 1.71
C ILE A 146 16.61 12.67 0.87
N GLU A 147 17.87 13.09 0.84
CA GLU A 147 18.28 14.20 -0.03
C GLU A 147 18.34 13.72 -1.48
N MET A 148 17.70 14.48 -2.37
CA MET A 148 17.59 14.13 -3.79
C MET A 148 18.41 15.12 -4.64
N PRO A 149 19.06 14.68 -5.73
CA PRO A 149 19.94 15.53 -6.53
C PRO A 149 19.14 16.46 -7.44
N GLN A 150 19.52 17.72 -7.59
CA GLN A 150 18.78 18.71 -8.41
C GLN A 150 19.10 18.62 -9.91
N VAL A 151 19.12 17.39 -10.42
CA VAL A 151 19.31 17.02 -11.82
C VAL A 151 18.52 15.74 -12.12
N TRP A 152 18.16 15.53 -13.38
CA TRP A 152 17.34 14.38 -13.78
C TRP A 152 17.73 13.82 -15.16
N VAL A 153 17.26 12.60 -15.44
CA VAL A 153 17.54 11.86 -16.67
C VAL A 153 16.66 12.32 -17.83
N SER A 154 15.36 12.56 -17.60
CA SER A 154 14.42 13.06 -18.62
C SER A 154 13.15 13.69 -18.01
N ASP A 155 12.38 14.41 -18.83
CA ASP A 155 11.03 14.90 -18.53
C ASP A 155 10.92 15.80 -17.28
N GLN A 156 9.99 15.51 -16.35
CA GLN A 156 9.62 16.41 -15.25
C GLN A 156 10.44 16.23 -13.96
N TYR A 157 11.23 15.17 -13.79
CA TYR A 157 12.25 14.93 -12.74
C TYR A 157 12.44 13.40 -12.64
N ASN A 158 12.62 12.75 -13.80
CA ASN A 158 12.76 11.30 -13.85
C ASN A 158 14.23 10.92 -13.56
N LEU A 159 14.46 10.07 -12.56
CA LEU A 159 15.81 9.66 -12.14
C LEU A 159 16.27 8.34 -12.74
N PHE A 160 15.51 7.76 -13.67
CA PHE A 160 15.90 6.55 -14.38
C PHE A 160 15.79 6.75 -15.88
N TYR A 161 16.64 6.03 -16.62
CA TYR A 161 16.56 5.97 -18.07
C TYR A 161 15.52 4.93 -18.51
N LYS A 162 14.72 5.31 -19.51
CA LYS A 162 13.74 4.46 -20.15
C LYS A 162 13.76 4.71 -21.66
N GLN A 163 13.88 3.64 -22.45
CA GLN A 163 13.75 3.73 -23.91
C GLN A 163 12.29 3.94 -24.32
N ARG A 164 12.08 4.50 -25.51
CA ARG A 164 10.74 4.64 -26.10
C ARG A 164 10.14 3.24 -26.23
N GLU A 165 8.92 3.04 -25.69
CA GLU A 165 8.19 1.76 -25.63
C GLU A 165 8.71 0.69 -24.66
N GLU A 166 9.79 0.96 -23.91
CA GLU A 166 10.27 0.03 -22.87
C GLU A 166 9.29 0.00 -21.68
N GLN A 167 8.79 -1.18 -21.33
CA GLN A 167 8.02 -1.38 -20.10
C GLN A 167 8.97 -1.81 -18.99
N LEU A 168 9.04 -1.02 -17.92
CA LEU A 168 9.86 -1.31 -16.75
C LEU A 168 8.95 -1.71 -15.60
N THR A 169 9.34 -2.76 -14.91
CA THR A 169 8.78 -3.11 -13.60
C THR A 169 9.19 -2.08 -12.55
N ASN A 170 8.45 -1.97 -11.45
CA ASN A 170 8.81 -1.10 -10.33
C ASN A 170 10.19 -1.46 -9.73
N GLU A 171 10.60 -2.73 -9.80
CA GLU A 171 11.93 -3.16 -9.36
C GLU A 171 13.03 -2.61 -10.27
N GLU A 172 12.86 -2.66 -11.59
CA GLU A 172 13.81 -2.08 -12.55
C GLU A 172 13.88 -0.56 -12.45
N ILE A 173 12.75 0.11 -12.21
CA ILE A 173 12.71 1.55 -11.95
C ILE A 173 13.52 1.92 -10.71
N ASN A 174 13.29 1.22 -9.60
CA ASN A 174 14.03 1.45 -8.36
C ASN A 174 15.52 1.18 -8.53
N LYS A 175 15.88 0.06 -9.17
CA LYS A 175 17.27 -0.29 -9.47
C LYS A 175 17.96 0.80 -10.30
N ARG A 176 17.36 1.22 -11.42
CA ARG A 176 17.92 2.25 -12.30
C ARG A 176 17.99 3.63 -11.63
N THR A 177 17.03 3.94 -10.76
CA THR A 177 17.03 5.17 -9.95
C THR A 177 18.22 5.18 -8.97
N ILE A 178 18.41 4.07 -8.25
CA ILE A 178 19.56 3.90 -7.34
C ILE A 178 20.88 3.96 -8.12
N GLU A 179 20.95 3.34 -9.30
CA GLU A 179 22.14 3.41 -10.18
C GLU A 179 22.45 4.85 -10.60
N PHE A 180 21.44 5.65 -10.96
CA PHE A 180 21.63 7.05 -11.32
C PHE A 180 22.08 7.90 -10.12
N ILE A 181 21.47 7.72 -8.95
CA ILE A 181 21.87 8.43 -7.73
C ILE A 181 23.31 8.05 -7.33
N ASN A 182 23.63 6.75 -7.33
CA ASN A 182 24.99 6.26 -7.03
C ASN A 182 26.02 6.80 -8.02
N LYS A 183 25.66 6.96 -9.29
CA LYS A 183 26.52 7.60 -10.28
C LYS A 183 26.85 9.05 -9.89
N LEU A 184 25.88 9.80 -9.36
CA LEU A 184 26.09 11.21 -8.93
C LEU A 184 26.86 11.34 -7.61
N ILE A 185 26.89 10.29 -6.78
CA ILE A 185 27.72 10.26 -5.55
C ILE A 185 29.22 10.21 -5.89
N VAL A 186 29.59 9.60 -7.01
CA VAL A 186 30.98 9.54 -7.46
C VAL A 186 31.36 10.89 -8.10
N PRO A 187 32.42 11.58 -7.64
CA PRO A 187 32.86 12.83 -8.25
C PRO A 187 33.16 12.65 -9.74
N GLY A 188 32.53 13.47 -10.57
CA GLY A 188 32.67 13.38 -12.01
C GLY A 188 31.78 14.37 -12.75
N VAL A 189 31.90 14.36 -14.07
CA VAL A 189 31.07 15.15 -14.97
C VAL A 189 30.21 14.19 -15.78
N TYR A 190 28.90 14.31 -15.65
CA TYR A 190 27.94 13.37 -16.23
C TYR A 190 26.96 14.08 -17.15
N LYS A 191 26.65 13.45 -18.29
CA LYS A 191 25.56 13.89 -19.16
C LYS A 191 24.21 13.56 -18.50
N VAL A 192 23.29 14.51 -18.50
CA VAL A 192 21.94 14.42 -17.91
C VAL A 192 20.88 15.01 -18.85
N GLY A 193 19.60 14.85 -18.52
CA GLY A 193 18.48 15.40 -19.31
C GLY A 193 17.89 16.69 -18.77
N GLY A 194 18.22 17.06 -17.52
CA GLY A 194 17.91 18.38 -17.02
C GLY A 194 18.69 18.78 -15.76
N LEU A 195 18.68 20.09 -15.53
CA LEU A 195 19.54 20.84 -14.62
C LEU A 195 18.70 21.83 -13.79
N GLY A 196 19.13 22.14 -12.57
CA GLY A 196 18.50 23.13 -11.70
C GLY A 196 19.19 24.50 -11.70
N GLY A 197 18.88 25.31 -10.69
CA GLY A 197 19.34 26.70 -10.55
C GLY A 197 20.80 26.92 -10.16
N CYS A 198 21.73 26.02 -10.49
CA CYS A 198 23.18 26.19 -10.28
C CYS A 198 23.97 25.97 -11.58
N THR A 199 23.57 26.66 -12.65
CA THR A 199 23.96 26.35 -14.03
C THR A 199 24.87 27.43 -14.65
N LEU A 200 26.02 27.02 -15.16
CA LEU A 200 26.94 27.80 -15.98
C LEU A 200 26.58 27.66 -17.45
N ILE A 201 26.47 28.79 -18.16
CA ILE A 201 26.07 28.87 -19.57
C ILE A 201 27.12 29.71 -20.33
N SER A 202 27.62 29.18 -21.43
CA SER A 202 28.60 29.85 -22.29
C SER A 202 27.98 30.93 -23.17
N LYS A 203 28.82 31.85 -23.65
CA LYS A 203 28.48 32.84 -24.68
C LYS A 203 27.90 32.23 -25.95
N ASN A 204 28.36 31.03 -26.32
CA ASN A 204 27.85 30.31 -27.50
C ASN A 204 26.40 29.88 -27.28
N ALA A 205 26.07 29.31 -26.12
CA ALA A 205 24.70 28.97 -25.76
C ALA A 205 23.79 30.21 -25.68
N LEU A 206 24.27 31.30 -25.10
CA LEU A 206 23.55 32.58 -25.05
C LEU A 206 23.21 33.11 -26.45
N ARG A 207 24.19 33.14 -27.37
CA ARG A 207 24.01 33.64 -28.74
C ARG A 207 23.03 32.80 -29.57
N LYS A 208 22.88 31.50 -29.26
CA LYS A 208 21.90 30.62 -29.89
C LYS A 208 20.47 30.78 -29.34
N GLY A 209 20.26 31.60 -28.31
CA GLY A 209 18.93 31.93 -27.81
C GLY A 209 18.35 30.91 -26.83
N VAL A 210 19.18 30.33 -25.96
CA VAL A 210 18.66 29.64 -24.76
C VAL A 210 17.80 30.62 -23.94
N SER A 211 16.71 30.11 -23.37
CA SER A 211 15.71 30.90 -22.64
C SER A 211 14.98 30.00 -21.63
N TYR A 212 14.48 30.60 -20.56
CA TYR A 212 13.59 29.98 -19.57
C TYR A 212 12.10 30.16 -19.90
N ASP A 213 11.75 30.76 -21.04
CA ASP A 213 10.35 30.96 -21.43
C ASP A 213 9.63 29.62 -21.62
N GLU A 214 8.34 29.61 -21.32
CA GLU A 214 7.46 28.46 -21.53
C GLU A 214 7.44 28.06 -23.01
N ILE A 215 7.63 26.77 -23.28
CA ILE A 215 7.39 26.16 -24.58
C ILE A 215 5.93 25.69 -24.61
N TYR A 216 5.09 26.38 -25.39
CA TYR A 216 3.63 26.23 -25.34
C TYR A 216 3.11 24.80 -25.59
N ASN A 217 3.89 23.94 -26.28
CA ASN A 217 3.51 22.57 -26.59
C ASN A 217 4.11 21.53 -25.62
N LEU A 218 4.71 21.96 -24.52
CA LEU A 218 5.17 21.09 -23.43
C LEU A 218 4.34 21.31 -22.19
N THR A 219 3.85 20.23 -21.58
CA THR A 219 3.05 20.25 -20.35
C THR A 219 3.92 20.22 -19.08
N PHE A 220 5.22 20.49 -19.19
CA PHE A 220 6.16 20.43 -18.08
C PHE A 220 6.02 21.64 -17.15
N TRP A 221 5.84 21.36 -15.85
CA TRP A 221 5.78 22.38 -14.80
C TRP A 221 7.19 22.85 -14.40
N GLY A 222 7.46 24.15 -14.28
CA GLY A 222 8.77 24.69 -13.86
C GLY A 222 9.69 25.12 -15.01
N GLU A 223 10.34 26.27 -14.86
CA GLU A 223 11.07 26.99 -15.91
C GLU A 223 12.37 26.30 -16.33
N ASP A 224 13.08 25.66 -15.41
CA ASP A 224 14.35 24.98 -15.69
C ASP A 224 14.17 23.83 -16.71
N ARG A 225 13.00 23.18 -16.72
CA ARG A 225 12.67 22.12 -17.68
C ARG A 225 12.53 22.67 -19.10
N HIS A 226 11.86 23.81 -19.25
CA HIS A 226 11.73 24.49 -20.55
C HIS A 226 13.09 24.94 -21.08
N PHE A 227 13.96 25.45 -20.19
CA PHE A 227 15.36 25.74 -20.54
C PHE A 227 16.11 24.52 -21.03
N CYS A 228 16.05 23.41 -20.29
CA CYS A 228 16.77 22.17 -20.63
C CYS A 228 16.32 21.61 -21.99
N VAL A 229 15.01 21.52 -22.22
CA VAL A 229 14.47 21.02 -23.50
C VAL A 229 14.88 21.94 -24.66
N ARG A 230 14.82 23.26 -24.46
CA ARG A 230 15.25 24.24 -25.48
C ARG A 230 16.73 24.13 -25.79
N ALA A 231 17.57 24.02 -24.78
CA ALA A 231 19.02 23.88 -24.95
C ALA A 231 19.38 22.63 -25.77
N VAL A 232 18.76 21.49 -25.46
CA VAL A 232 18.93 20.24 -26.21
C VAL A 232 18.42 20.40 -27.65
N ALA A 233 17.27 21.03 -27.85
CA ALA A 233 16.72 21.31 -29.18
C ALA A 233 17.62 22.24 -30.03
N LEU A 234 18.37 23.14 -29.38
CA LEU A 234 19.38 24.02 -30.02
C LEU A 234 20.73 23.32 -30.29
N GLY A 235 20.85 22.04 -29.92
CA GLY A 235 22.01 21.19 -30.15
C GLY A 235 23.06 21.23 -29.04
N PHE A 236 22.70 21.60 -27.82
CA PHE A 236 23.60 21.54 -26.66
C PHE A 236 23.37 20.29 -25.82
N ASP A 237 24.47 19.71 -25.35
CA ASP A 237 24.44 18.67 -24.32
C ASP A 237 24.39 19.31 -22.93
N LEU A 238 23.63 18.68 -22.02
CA LEU A 238 23.53 19.11 -20.62
C LEU A 238 24.43 18.25 -19.74
N PHE A 239 25.24 18.89 -18.92
CA PHE A 239 26.16 18.22 -18.00
C PHE A 239 25.90 18.63 -16.55
N VAL A 240 26.12 17.69 -15.63
CA VAL A 240 26.22 17.96 -14.20
C VAL A 240 27.63 17.62 -13.73
N ASP A 241 28.22 18.50 -12.92
CA ASP A 241 29.44 18.24 -12.17
C ASP A 241 29.12 17.91 -10.71
N THR A 242 29.85 16.95 -10.15
CA THR A 242 29.69 16.49 -8.77
C THR A 242 30.98 16.59 -7.95
N ASN A 243 31.99 17.32 -8.44
CA ASN A 243 33.28 17.44 -7.76
C ASN A 243 33.25 18.41 -6.58
N TYR A 244 32.41 19.44 -6.66
CA TYR A 244 32.33 20.53 -5.68
C TYR A 244 30.88 20.89 -5.36
N PRO A 245 30.07 19.91 -4.90
CA PRO A 245 28.63 20.05 -4.77
C PRO A 245 28.27 21.26 -3.91
N ALA A 246 27.31 22.06 -4.37
CA ALA A 246 26.81 23.20 -3.62
C ALA A 246 25.91 22.73 -2.46
N PHE A 247 25.95 23.46 -1.35
CA PHE A 247 25.10 23.18 -0.20
C PHE A 247 23.78 23.95 -0.31
N HIS A 248 22.64 23.27 -0.14
CA HIS A 248 21.32 23.88 -0.28
C HIS A 248 20.71 24.22 1.08
N ILE A 249 20.42 25.51 1.32
CA ILE A 249 19.70 25.99 2.51
C ILE A 249 18.21 26.05 2.20
N TYR A 250 17.57 24.89 2.05
CA TYR A 250 16.15 24.83 1.69
C TYR A 250 15.25 25.42 2.79
N ARG A 251 15.62 25.23 4.07
CA ARG A 251 14.93 25.74 5.27
C ARG A 251 15.91 26.26 6.33
N GLU A 252 15.41 27.00 7.32
CA GLU A 252 16.26 27.61 8.37
C GLU A 252 17.04 26.57 9.19
N THR A 253 16.47 25.38 9.41
CA THR A 253 17.14 24.30 10.15
C THR A 253 18.38 23.76 9.43
N ASP A 254 18.52 23.97 8.12
CA ASP A 254 19.72 23.59 7.36
C ASP A 254 20.93 24.49 7.70
N LEU A 255 20.73 25.64 8.36
CA LEU A 255 21.84 26.49 8.83
C LEU A 255 22.75 25.76 9.83
N LEU A 256 22.23 24.81 10.61
CA LEU A 256 23.06 23.99 11.51
C LEU A 256 23.95 23.02 10.72
N ARG A 257 23.43 22.48 9.61
CA ARG A 257 24.16 21.58 8.71
C ARG A 257 25.17 22.33 7.87
N LEU A 258 24.86 23.57 7.49
CA LEU A 258 25.77 24.46 6.79
C LEU A 258 27.09 24.64 7.55
N GLU A 259 27.06 24.70 8.89
CA GLU A 259 28.29 24.81 9.69
C GLU A 259 29.20 23.58 9.52
N LYS A 260 28.62 22.37 9.39
CA LYS A 260 29.38 21.16 9.04
C LYS A 260 29.98 21.25 7.65
N TYR A 261 29.22 21.74 6.67
CA TYR A 261 29.71 21.96 5.31
C TYR A 261 30.87 22.97 5.27
N LYS A 262 30.76 24.09 6.00
CA LYS A 262 31.86 25.06 6.16
C LYS A 262 33.11 24.43 6.79
N HIS A 263 32.93 23.57 7.80
CA HIS A 263 34.03 22.83 8.41
C HIS A 263 34.69 21.88 7.40
N TYR A 264 33.91 21.18 6.56
CA TYR A 264 34.43 20.40 5.43
C TYR A 264 35.28 21.25 4.49
N VAL A 265 34.76 22.39 4.03
CA VAL A 265 35.45 23.30 3.09
C VAL A 265 36.78 23.78 3.66
N LYS A 266 36.81 24.06 4.96
CA LYS A 266 37.98 24.61 5.65
C LYS A 266 39.04 23.55 5.99
N ASP A 267 38.63 22.44 6.59
CA ASP A 267 39.52 21.54 7.33
C ASP A 267 39.77 20.19 6.64
N TYR A 268 38.90 19.77 5.71
CA TYR A 268 39.03 18.48 5.00
C TYR A 268 39.35 18.68 3.51
N GLY A 269 38.68 19.62 2.85
CA GLY A 269 39.02 20.13 1.51
C GLY A 269 39.26 19.05 0.44
N ASN A 270 39.93 19.43 -0.65
CA ASN A 270 40.06 18.72 -1.95
C ASN A 270 40.15 17.18 -1.98
N ASN A 271 40.60 16.53 -0.90
CA ASN A 271 40.74 15.07 -0.78
C ASN A 271 39.47 14.35 -0.30
N TYR A 272 38.50 15.09 0.24
CA TYR A 272 37.22 14.58 0.71
C TYR A 272 36.06 15.12 -0.12
N ILE A 273 34.91 14.46 -0.02
CA ILE A 273 33.65 14.81 -0.65
C ILE A 273 32.61 14.89 0.46
N PHE A 274 31.83 15.96 0.47
CA PHE A 274 30.67 16.10 1.33
C PHE A 274 29.44 15.58 0.59
N LEU A 275 28.90 14.47 1.06
CA LEU A 275 27.79 13.73 0.45
C LEU A 275 26.49 13.92 1.24
N PRO A 276 25.34 13.55 0.64
CA PRO A 276 24.07 13.50 1.34
C PRO A 276 24.12 12.81 2.70
N GLY A 277 23.37 13.34 3.67
CA GLY A 277 23.34 12.85 5.05
C GLY A 277 24.51 13.32 5.91
N ASP A 278 25.16 14.43 5.55
CA ASP A 278 26.36 14.98 6.21
C ASP A 278 27.55 14.00 6.21
N ARG A 279 27.59 13.11 5.21
CA ARG A 279 28.63 12.09 5.08
C ARG A 279 29.89 12.69 4.49
N LEU A 280 31.03 12.39 5.11
CA LEU A 280 32.34 12.78 4.63
C LEU A 280 33.08 11.55 4.09
N VAL A 281 33.43 11.58 2.80
CA VAL A 281 34.09 10.45 2.13
C VAL A 281 35.39 10.89 1.50
N LYS A 282 36.47 10.19 1.82
CA LYS A 282 37.78 10.41 1.19
C LYS A 282 37.79 9.81 -0.22
N LYS A 283 38.27 10.59 -1.20
CA LYS A 283 38.24 10.24 -2.63
C LYS A 283 39.01 8.96 -2.97
N CYS A 284 40.16 8.76 -2.33
CA CYS A 284 41.01 7.57 -2.52
C CYS A 284 42.01 7.42 -1.37
N GLN A 285 42.73 6.29 -1.34
CA GLN A 285 43.78 5.99 -0.35
C GLN A 285 43.22 6.01 1.08
N ASN A 286 42.12 5.31 1.26
CA ASN A 286 41.44 5.16 2.54
C ASN A 286 42.27 4.28 3.47
N LYS A 287 42.61 4.81 4.65
CA LYS A 287 43.37 4.07 5.68
C LYS A 287 42.47 3.18 6.53
N ILE A 288 42.90 1.95 6.77
CA ILE A 288 42.23 1.01 7.68
C ILE A 288 43.02 0.94 8.99
N THR A 289 42.38 1.32 10.09
CA THR A 289 42.93 1.14 11.44
C THR A 289 42.31 -0.09 12.08
N LEU A 290 43.14 -1.08 12.43
CA LEU A 290 42.73 -2.20 13.28
C LEU A 290 42.53 -1.69 14.72
N ALA A 291 41.39 -1.98 15.32
CA ALA A 291 41.08 -1.72 16.71
C ALA A 291 40.80 -3.06 17.41
N MET A 292 41.56 -3.39 18.44
CA MET A 292 41.46 -4.70 19.10
C MET A 292 41.76 -4.60 20.59
N ILE A 293 41.02 -5.37 21.38
CA ILE A 293 41.30 -5.62 22.80
C ILE A 293 41.95 -6.99 22.91
N ILE A 294 43.03 -7.09 23.70
CA ILE A 294 43.70 -8.35 23.98
C ILE A 294 43.84 -8.57 25.49
N ARG A 295 43.89 -9.84 25.90
CA ARG A 295 44.34 -10.21 27.25
C ARG A 295 44.79 -11.67 27.28
N ASN A 296 46.07 -11.90 27.54
CA ASN A 296 46.65 -13.25 27.64
C ASN A 296 46.37 -14.15 26.42
N GLU A 297 46.72 -13.64 25.24
CA GLU A 297 46.43 -14.25 23.94
C GLU A 297 47.68 -14.80 23.22
N ALA A 298 48.86 -14.80 23.86
CA ALA A 298 50.14 -15.13 23.22
C ALA A 298 50.17 -16.55 22.61
N ASP A 299 49.63 -17.53 23.34
CA ASP A 299 49.61 -18.95 22.96
C ASP A 299 48.25 -19.41 22.39
N ARG A 300 47.39 -18.45 21.99
CA ARG A 300 46.05 -18.70 21.42
C ARG A 300 46.01 -18.40 19.92
N TYR A 301 45.11 -17.52 19.48
CA TYR A 301 44.84 -17.26 18.06
C TYR A 301 45.33 -15.89 17.59
N LEU A 302 45.91 -15.06 18.48
CA LEU A 302 46.34 -13.70 18.17
C LEU A 302 47.30 -13.64 16.97
N SER A 303 48.22 -14.60 16.87
CA SER A 303 49.13 -14.69 15.72
C SER A 303 48.37 -14.88 14.40
N ASP A 304 47.37 -15.76 14.37
CA ASP A 304 46.59 -16.05 13.16
C ASP A 304 45.71 -14.86 12.77
N VAL A 305 45.07 -14.22 13.76
CA VAL A 305 44.25 -13.02 13.54
C VAL A 305 45.11 -11.90 12.93
N LEU A 306 46.25 -11.58 13.55
CA LEU A 306 47.12 -10.51 13.05
C LEU A 306 47.69 -10.83 11.67
N ASN A 307 48.07 -12.08 11.40
CA ASN A 307 48.52 -12.49 10.07
C ASN A 307 47.41 -12.43 9.01
N SER A 308 46.15 -12.61 9.39
CA SER A 308 45.01 -12.50 8.46
C SER A 308 44.73 -11.08 8.00
N VAL A 309 45.15 -10.07 8.78
CA VAL A 309 44.82 -8.65 8.52
C VAL A 309 46.02 -7.75 8.18
N LYS A 310 47.24 -8.12 8.57
CA LYS A 310 48.46 -7.29 8.44
C LYS A 310 48.71 -6.76 7.01
N ASP A 311 48.24 -7.47 5.99
CA ASP A 311 48.51 -7.15 4.59
C ASP A 311 47.63 -5.99 4.07
N PHE A 312 46.53 -5.67 4.76
CA PHE A 312 45.59 -4.62 4.33
C PHE A 312 45.26 -3.58 5.39
N ILE A 313 45.82 -3.66 6.59
CA ILE A 313 45.70 -2.58 7.59
C ILE A 313 46.83 -1.56 7.42
N ASP A 314 46.55 -0.30 7.76
CA ASP A 314 47.52 0.81 7.70
C ASP A 314 47.96 1.28 9.07
N ASN A 315 47.14 1.10 10.10
CA ASN A 315 47.48 1.34 11.50
C ASN A 315 46.86 0.25 12.38
N ALA A 316 47.38 0.08 13.58
CA ALA A 316 46.79 -0.76 14.60
C ALA A 316 46.75 -0.04 15.95
N VAL A 317 45.64 -0.24 16.67
CA VAL A 317 45.40 0.25 18.02
C VAL A 317 45.02 -0.96 18.86
N ILE A 318 45.89 -1.29 19.80
CA ILE A 318 45.75 -2.46 20.66
C ILE A 318 45.61 -1.98 22.10
N VAL A 319 44.49 -2.33 22.73
CA VAL A 319 44.27 -2.16 24.17
C VAL A 319 44.51 -3.50 24.84
N ASP A 320 45.62 -3.60 25.56
CA ASP A 320 45.97 -4.75 26.38
C ASP A 320 45.34 -4.61 27.77
N ASP A 321 44.33 -5.43 28.06
CA ASP A 321 43.58 -5.40 29.32
C ASP A 321 44.30 -6.18 30.44
N ALA A 322 45.53 -5.74 30.75
CA ALA A 322 46.41 -6.29 31.77
C ALA A 322 46.90 -7.73 31.50
N SER A 323 47.49 -7.98 30.32
CA SER A 323 48.17 -9.25 30.02
C SER A 323 49.39 -9.47 30.91
N THR A 324 49.54 -10.72 31.33
CA THR A 324 50.64 -11.25 32.15
C THR A 324 51.53 -12.24 31.38
N ASP A 325 51.22 -12.49 30.11
CA ASP A 325 51.99 -13.33 29.19
C ASP A 325 52.71 -12.49 28.11
N ASN A 326 53.25 -13.16 27.09
CA ASN A 326 54.02 -12.52 26.01
C ASN A 326 53.14 -11.94 24.88
N SER A 327 51.87 -11.58 25.14
CA SER A 327 50.97 -11.08 24.09
C SER A 327 51.51 -9.82 23.42
N GLU A 328 52.14 -8.93 24.20
CA GLU A 328 52.76 -7.71 23.68
C GLU A 328 53.84 -8.00 22.64
N ASP A 329 54.69 -9.00 22.89
CA ASP A 329 55.77 -9.38 21.99
C ASP A 329 55.23 -9.94 20.67
N VAL A 330 54.14 -10.72 20.72
CA VAL A 330 53.46 -11.24 19.52
C VAL A 330 52.94 -10.09 18.66
N VAL A 331 52.25 -9.12 19.26
CA VAL A 331 51.75 -7.93 18.55
C VAL A 331 52.90 -7.17 17.90
N ARG A 332 53.93 -6.82 18.68
CA ARG A 332 55.06 -5.99 18.21
C ARG A 332 55.86 -6.66 17.11
N ASN A 333 56.02 -7.99 17.17
CA ASN A 333 56.76 -8.73 16.16
C ASN A 333 55.99 -8.81 14.83
N ILE A 334 54.71 -9.19 14.87
CA ILE A 334 53.90 -9.36 13.64
C ILE A 334 53.61 -8.00 12.99
N LEU A 335 53.28 -6.98 13.79
CA LEU A 335 52.96 -5.64 13.32
C LEU A 335 54.16 -4.70 13.24
N ARG A 336 55.40 -5.20 13.23
CA ARG A 336 56.64 -4.39 13.22
C ARG A 336 56.71 -3.34 12.10
N ASN A 337 55.99 -3.57 10.99
CA ASN A 337 55.94 -2.69 9.82
C ASN A 337 54.63 -1.88 9.73
N VAL A 338 53.74 -2.00 10.71
CA VAL A 338 52.47 -1.27 10.79
C VAL A 338 52.56 -0.29 11.96
N PRO A 339 52.28 1.02 11.76
CA PRO A 339 52.13 1.97 12.86
C PRO A 339 51.22 1.43 13.97
N LEU A 340 51.75 1.29 15.19
CA LEU A 340 51.09 0.63 16.32
C LEU A 340 50.96 1.59 17.51
N LEU A 341 49.72 1.82 17.95
CA LEU A 341 49.39 2.41 19.25
C LEU A 341 49.05 1.28 20.22
N TYR A 342 49.99 0.95 21.11
CA TYR A 342 49.81 -0.08 22.13
C TYR A 342 49.54 0.57 23.49
N HIS A 343 48.40 0.29 24.10
CA HIS A 343 48.03 0.79 25.42
C HIS A 343 47.77 -0.38 26.37
N LYS A 344 48.52 -0.46 27.47
CA LYS A 344 48.37 -1.50 28.49
C LYS A 344 47.70 -0.94 29.73
N ASN A 345 46.58 -1.56 30.13
CA ASN A 345 45.93 -1.29 31.41
C ASN A 345 46.71 -1.98 32.54
N ASP A 346 46.85 -1.30 33.68
CA ASP A 346 47.45 -1.89 34.89
C ASP A 346 46.53 -2.94 35.55
N VAL A 347 45.23 -2.74 35.42
CA VAL A 347 44.18 -3.61 35.97
C VAL A 347 43.14 -3.87 34.89
N SER A 348 42.69 -5.12 34.80
CA SER A 348 41.66 -5.53 33.85
C SER A 348 40.34 -4.82 34.09
N LYS A 349 39.80 -4.20 33.04
CA LYS A 349 38.50 -3.52 33.02
C LYS A 349 37.37 -4.38 32.45
N PHE A 350 37.64 -5.65 32.09
CA PHE A 350 36.65 -6.55 31.46
C PHE A 350 35.29 -6.68 32.20
N SER A 351 35.23 -6.47 33.53
CA SER A 351 33.96 -6.44 34.27
C SER A 351 33.00 -5.32 33.84
N ASN A 352 33.51 -4.31 33.14
CA ASN A 352 32.77 -3.20 32.56
C ASN A 352 33.18 -3.01 31.09
N GLU A 353 32.68 -3.89 30.22
CA GLU A 353 33.06 -3.99 28.81
C GLU A 353 32.88 -2.66 28.05
N VAL A 354 31.82 -1.91 28.34
CA VAL A 354 31.54 -0.63 27.66
C VAL A 354 32.63 0.42 27.93
N GLU A 355 33.21 0.46 29.13
CA GLU A 355 34.33 1.37 29.43
C GLU A 355 35.56 1.01 28.61
N LEU A 356 35.85 -0.29 28.48
CA LEU A 356 36.97 -0.79 27.70
C LEU A 356 36.79 -0.56 26.19
N ARG A 357 35.57 -0.76 25.67
CA ARG A 357 35.24 -0.49 24.26
C ARG A 357 35.29 1.00 23.93
N LYS A 358 34.84 1.88 24.85
CA LYS A 358 35.00 3.35 24.72
C LYS A 358 36.47 3.78 24.76
N GLN A 359 37.27 3.19 25.64
CA GLN A 359 38.71 3.44 25.68
C GLN A 359 39.39 3.05 24.36
N LEU A 360 39.07 1.87 23.82
CA LEU A 360 39.58 1.44 22.51
C LEU A 360 39.14 2.41 21.41
N TRP A 361 37.87 2.82 21.41
CA TRP A 361 37.32 3.77 20.45
C TRP A 361 38.06 5.11 20.49
N ASP A 362 38.18 5.72 21.67
CA ASP A 362 38.81 7.03 21.84
C ASP A 362 40.28 7.00 21.42
N LEU A 363 41.03 5.96 21.81
CA LEU A 363 42.41 5.75 21.35
C LEU A 363 42.47 5.57 19.83
N THR A 364 41.52 4.83 19.26
CA THR A 364 41.45 4.62 17.81
C THR A 364 41.26 5.94 17.07
N LEU A 365 40.39 6.83 17.57
CA LEU A 365 40.16 8.15 16.97
C LEU A 365 41.41 9.03 16.97
N THR A 366 42.34 8.87 17.91
CA THR A 366 43.62 9.62 17.90
C THR A 366 44.48 9.33 16.68
N THR A 367 44.29 8.17 16.03
CA THR A 367 44.99 7.80 14.80
C THR A 367 44.42 8.46 13.54
N LYS A 368 43.30 9.20 13.67
CA LYS A 368 42.53 9.79 12.56
C LYS A 368 42.20 8.73 11.48
N PRO A 369 41.46 7.67 11.86
CA PRO A 369 41.13 6.59 10.94
C PRO A 369 40.19 7.07 9.84
N ASP A 370 40.37 6.57 8.61
CA ASP A 370 39.33 6.68 7.57
C ASP A 370 38.30 5.54 7.77
N TRP A 371 38.80 4.32 7.96
CA TRP A 371 38.04 3.13 8.31
C TRP A 371 38.57 2.47 9.58
N ILE A 372 37.66 1.93 10.39
CA ILE A 372 37.95 1.20 11.63
C ILE A 372 37.52 -0.24 11.43
N LEU A 373 38.47 -1.15 11.55
CA LEU A 373 38.25 -2.59 11.60
C LEU A 373 38.31 -3.04 13.07
N CYS A 374 37.19 -3.48 13.63
CA CYS A 374 37.12 -3.94 15.02
C CYS A 374 37.01 -5.47 15.05
N LEU A 375 38.10 -6.12 15.47
CA LEU A 375 38.21 -7.58 15.59
C LEU A 375 38.55 -7.97 17.02
N ASP A 376 38.00 -9.10 17.46
CA ASP A 376 38.45 -9.76 18.67
C ASP A 376 39.69 -10.64 18.37
N ALA A 377 40.49 -10.95 19.39
CA ALA A 377 41.77 -11.66 19.25
C ALA A 377 41.64 -13.14 18.81
N ASP A 378 40.41 -13.61 18.61
CA ASP A 378 40.04 -14.94 18.14
C ASP A 378 39.19 -14.93 16.86
N GLU A 379 39.12 -13.81 16.13
CA GLU A 379 38.38 -13.65 14.86
C GLU A 379 39.33 -13.57 13.64
N VAL A 380 39.38 -14.63 12.83
CA VAL A 380 40.30 -14.75 11.67
C VAL A 380 39.54 -14.61 10.35
N PHE A 381 39.96 -13.68 9.49
CA PHE A 381 39.40 -13.57 8.13
C PHE A 381 39.81 -14.76 7.25
N GLU A 382 38.92 -15.16 6.34
CA GLU A 382 39.28 -16.10 5.26
C GLU A 382 40.23 -15.46 4.23
N GLU A 383 40.92 -16.29 3.43
CA GLU A 383 42.03 -15.84 2.59
C GLU A 383 41.63 -14.77 1.54
N LYS A 384 40.42 -14.85 0.96
CA LYS A 384 39.94 -13.87 -0.04
C LYS A 384 39.79 -12.45 0.51
N ALA A 385 39.80 -12.26 1.83
CA ALA A 385 39.72 -10.94 2.45
C ALA A 385 40.91 -10.04 2.09
N LYS A 386 42.11 -10.62 1.95
CA LYS A 386 43.36 -9.91 1.64
C LYS A 386 43.26 -9.11 0.34
N GLU A 387 42.54 -9.62 -0.65
CA GLU A 387 42.38 -8.99 -1.97
C GLU A 387 41.15 -8.09 -2.08
N LYS A 388 40.09 -8.39 -1.33
CA LYS A 388 38.78 -7.73 -1.47
C LYS A 388 38.62 -6.50 -0.59
N ILE A 389 39.10 -6.53 0.66
CA ILE A 389 38.85 -5.44 1.63
C ILE A 389 39.35 -4.09 1.12
N ARG A 390 40.52 -4.05 0.45
CA ARG A 390 41.04 -2.80 -0.14
C ARG A 390 40.12 -2.19 -1.20
N LYS A 391 39.40 -3.00 -1.98
CA LYS A 391 38.43 -2.49 -2.96
C LYS A 391 37.17 -1.92 -2.27
N ILE A 392 36.78 -2.51 -1.14
CA ILE A 392 35.58 -2.14 -0.38
C ILE A 392 35.73 -0.80 0.35
N VAL A 393 36.93 -0.46 0.81
CA VAL A 393 37.14 0.80 1.56
C VAL A 393 37.27 2.04 0.66
N GLU A 394 37.51 1.84 -0.64
CA GLU A 394 37.71 2.93 -1.60
C GLU A 394 36.41 3.40 -2.28
N GLN A 395 35.31 2.67 -2.13
CA GLN A 395 34.02 3.11 -2.68
C GLN A 395 33.35 4.19 -1.81
N PRO A 396 32.44 5.03 -2.36
CA PRO A 396 31.75 6.09 -1.61
C PRO A 396 30.31 5.77 -1.17
N TYR A 397 29.73 4.67 -1.65
CA TYR A 397 28.31 4.31 -1.50
C TYR A 397 27.91 3.95 -0.06
N TYR A 398 28.68 3.11 0.61
CA TYR A 398 28.41 2.63 1.98
C TYR A 398 29.56 2.93 2.95
N ASP A 399 29.22 2.95 4.23
CA ASP A 399 30.10 3.25 5.36
C ASP A 399 30.19 2.09 6.36
N VAL A 400 29.30 1.10 6.32
CA VAL A 400 29.34 -0.05 7.22
C VAL A 400 29.34 -1.33 6.41
N VAL A 401 30.24 -2.25 6.75
CA VAL A 401 30.35 -3.57 6.13
C VAL A 401 30.19 -4.63 7.21
N SER A 402 29.17 -5.45 7.03
CA SER A 402 28.85 -6.54 7.94
C SER A 402 29.25 -7.89 7.36
N PHE A 403 29.73 -8.79 8.22
CA PHE A 403 30.30 -10.09 7.84
C PHE A 403 29.63 -11.23 8.61
N ARG A 404 29.66 -12.44 8.06
CA ARG A 404 29.19 -13.65 8.76
C ARG A 404 30.31 -14.22 9.63
N LEU A 405 29.98 -14.49 10.90
CA LEU A 405 30.87 -15.13 11.86
C LEU A 405 30.53 -16.61 11.98
N TYR A 406 31.54 -17.47 11.97
CA TYR A 406 31.37 -18.91 12.14
C TYR A 406 32.03 -19.33 13.45
N ASP A 407 31.25 -19.85 14.40
CA ASP A 407 31.76 -20.29 15.71
C ASP A 407 32.45 -21.65 15.60
N PHE A 408 33.78 -21.65 15.50
CA PHE A 408 34.57 -22.87 15.35
C PHE A 408 34.61 -23.67 16.65
N TRP A 409 34.36 -24.96 16.58
CA TRP A 409 34.36 -25.87 17.74
C TRP A 409 35.59 -26.77 17.81
N ASN A 410 36.32 -26.87 16.69
CA ASN A 410 37.67 -27.41 16.54
C ASN A 410 38.33 -26.76 15.31
N GLU A 411 39.55 -27.15 14.94
CA GLU A 411 40.29 -26.52 13.83
C GLU A 411 39.61 -26.61 12.44
N LYS A 412 38.66 -27.53 12.25
CA LYS A 412 38.07 -27.84 10.94
C LYS A 412 36.57 -27.65 10.87
N GLN A 413 35.88 -27.54 12.02
CA GLN A 413 34.43 -27.58 12.07
C GLN A 413 33.87 -26.45 12.91
N TYR A 414 32.77 -25.85 12.45
CA TYR A 414 31.98 -24.89 13.20
C TYR A 414 30.72 -25.55 13.75
N ARG A 415 30.21 -25.02 14.86
CA ARG A 415 28.99 -25.53 15.48
C ARG A 415 27.77 -24.84 14.86
N GLU A 416 26.76 -25.64 14.51
CA GLU A 416 25.50 -25.16 13.96
C GLU A 416 24.32 -25.83 14.65
N ASP A 417 23.69 -25.16 15.61
CA ASP A 417 22.47 -25.64 16.23
C ASP A 417 21.58 -24.48 16.71
N ARG A 418 20.53 -24.79 17.49
CA ARG A 418 19.53 -23.82 17.97
C ARG A 418 20.15 -22.57 18.63
N TYR A 419 21.23 -22.72 19.39
CA TYR A 419 21.86 -21.63 20.14
C TYR A 419 23.17 -21.14 19.50
N TRP A 420 23.70 -21.88 18.53
CA TRP A 420 24.96 -21.63 17.83
C TRP A 420 24.71 -21.44 16.34
N ASN A 421 24.32 -20.23 15.96
CA ASN A 421 23.93 -19.88 14.60
C ASN A 421 24.44 -18.50 14.16
N ALA A 422 25.61 -18.07 14.69
CA ALA A 422 26.19 -16.76 14.39
C ALA A 422 26.38 -16.51 12.88
N HIS A 423 26.57 -17.57 12.09
CA HIS A 423 26.78 -17.51 10.64
C HIS A 423 25.51 -17.18 9.84
N LEU A 424 24.33 -17.26 10.47
CA LEU A 424 23.06 -16.83 9.88
C LEU A 424 22.82 -15.32 10.06
N ARG A 425 23.72 -14.61 10.74
CA ARG A 425 23.63 -13.17 10.99
C ARG A 425 24.84 -12.42 10.45
N TYR A 426 24.63 -11.16 10.10
CA TYR A 426 25.67 -10.24 9.65
C TYR A 426 26.07 -9.28 10.78
N TRP A 427 27.37 -9.23 11.08
CA TRP A 427 27.94 -8.45 12.16
C TRP A 427 28.79 -7.32 11.60
N PRO A 428 28.57 -6.05 12.00
CA PRO A 428 29.39 -4.94 11.53
C PRO A 428 30.81 -5.08 12.06
N LEU A 429 31.79 -5.26 11.18
CA LEU A 429 33.22 -5.37 11.56
C LEU A 429 34.06 -4.20 11.06
N LEU A 430 33.65 -3.59 9.95
CA LEU A 430 34.42 -2.57 9.26
C LEU A 430 33.51 -1.35 9.04
N ILE A 431 33.87 -0.22 9.62
CA ILE A 431 33.08 1.02 9.53
C ILE A 431 33.93 2.21 9.09
N ARG A 432 33.39 3.10 8.26
CA ARG A 432 34.00 4.39 7.95
C ARG A 432 33.72 5.35 9.09
N TYR A 433 34.74 6.04 9.55
CA TYR A 433 34.56 7.06 10.57
C TYR A 433 33.91 8.31 9.95
N GLN A 434 32.84 8.79 10.56
CA GLN A 434 32.07 9.96 10.16
C GLN A 434 32.18 11.03 11.25
N PRO A 435 32.96 12.10 11.04
CA PRO A 435 33.24 13.08 12.10
C PRO A 435 32.01 13.89 12.54
N PHE A 436 30.99 13.97 11.68
CA PHE A 436 29.75 14.68 11.95
C PHE A 436 28.60 13.78 12.42
N PHE A 437 28.87 12.48 12.60
CA PHE A 437 27.91 11.50 13.09
C PHE A 437 28.00 11.39 14.61
N GLU A 438 26.83 11.41 15.27
CA GLU A 438 26.76 11.28 16.72
C GLU A 438 26.76 9.79 17.10
N TYR A 439 27.89 9.29 17.59
CA TYR A 439 28.05 7.90 17.99
C TYR A 439 27.46 7.62 19.39
N LYS A 440 26.49 6.70 19.47
CA LYS A 440 25.78 6.35 20.71
C LYS A 440 26.11 4.93 21.17
N TRP A 441 26.55 4.79 22.41
CA TRP A 441 26.91 3.49 23.00
C TRP A 441 25.76 2.90 23.81
N LYS A 442 25.66 1.56 23.81
CA LYS A 442 24.78 0.85 24.73
C LYS A 442 25.47 0.77 26.09
N GLU A 443 24.97 1.49 27.08
CA GLU A 443 25.57 1.63 28.42
C GLU A 443 25.32 0.39 29.30
N THR A 444 25.70 -0.80 28.83
CA THR A 444 25.61 -2.06 29.59
C THR A 444 27.00 -2.58 29.95
N PRO A 445 27.23 -3.03 31.21
CA PRO A 445 28.55 -3.54 31.63
C PRO A 445 29.02 -4.78 30.87
N GLN A 446 28.11 -5.50 30.21
CA GLN A 446 28.35 -6.67 29.36
C GLN A 446 27.46 -6.54 28.11
N HIS A 447 27.87 -7.14 26.99
CA HIS A 447 27.07 -7.21 25.75
C HIS A 447 26.68 -5.83 25.19
N CYS A 448 27.57 -4.85 25.33
CA CYS A 448 27.39 -3.48 24.80
C CYS A 448 27.61 -3.39 23.28
N GLY A 449 28.20 -4.43 22.67
CA GLY A 449 28.59 -4.46 21.27
C GLY A 449 29.98 -3.88 21.02
N ARG A 450 30.55 -4.19 19.85
CA ARG A 450 31.92 -3.80 19.47
C ARG A 450 32.04 -2.36 18.96
N PHE A 451 30.91 -1.80 18.52
CA PHE A 451 30.77 -0.44 18.01
C PHE A 451 29.60 0.26 18.72
N PRO A 452 29.51 1.60 18.62
CA PRO A 452 28.28 2.33 18.93
C PRO A 452 27.07 1.68 18.23
N TYR A 453 25.94 1.52 18.92
CA TYR A 453 24.84 0.69 18.40
C TYR A 453 24.14 1.32 17.19
N ASN A 454 24.26 2.64 17.04
CA ASN A 454 23.60 3.38 15.97
C ASN A 454 24.42 3.46 14.67
N VAL A 455 25.57 2.78 14.56
CA VAL A 455 26.35 2.75 13.31
C VAL A 455 25.55 2.20 12.13
N THR A 456 24.54 1.36 12.35
CA THR A 456 23.65 0.83 11.30
C THR A 456 22.69 1.87 10.72
N GLU A 457 22.59 3.06 11.31
CA GLU A 457 21.91 4.23 10.69
C GLU A 457 22.72 4.78 9.50
N LEU A 458 24.01 4.48 9.43
CA LEU A 458 24.85 4.80 8.28
C LEU A 458 24.58 3.81 7.13
N PRO A 459 24.79 4.22 5.86
CA PRO A 459 24.65 3.34 4.71
C PRO A 459 25.44 2.04 4.87
N THR A 460 24.73 0.90 4.93
CA THR A 460 25.27 -0.41 5.29
C THR A 460 25.21 -1.39 4.12
N THR A 461 26.21 -2.25 4.01
CA THR A 461 26.23 -3.39 3.09
C THR A 461 26.64 -4.68 3.80
N VAL A 462 26.36 -5.81 3.17
CA VAL A 462 26.78 -7.13 3.63
C VAL A 462 27.90 -7.67 2.73
N SER A 463 28.85 -8.35 3.35
CA SER A 463 29.98 -8.95 2.67
C SER A 463 29.74 -10.43 2.38
N ASP A 464 30.19 -10.91 1.22
CA ASP A 464 30.30 -12.34 0.94
C ASP A 464 31.51 -12.98 1.66
N MET A 465 32.31 -12.18 2.36
CA MET A 465 33.44 -12.65 3.13
C MET A 465 33.02 -13.13 4.52
N ARG A 466 33.69 -14.19 4.96
CA ARG A 466 33.42 -14.93 6.19
C ARG A 466 34.56 -14.73 7.18
N VAL A 467 34.22 -14.77 8.45
CA VAL A 467 35.16 -14.65 9.58
C VAL A 467 35.02 -15.89 10.46
N LYS A 468 36.15 -16.56 10.72
CA LYS A 468 36.26 -17.71 11.61
C LYS A 468 36.38 -17.18 13.04
N HIS A 469 35.44 -17.50 13.90
CA HIS A 469 35.51 -17.19 15.33
C HIS A 469 36.05 -18.42 16.06
N MET A 470 37.36 -18.42 16.28
CA MET A 470 38.15 -19.51 16.88
C MET A 470 38.01 -19.59 18.40
N GLY A 471 37.34 -18.61 18.99
CA GLY A 471 37.16 -18.44 20.42
C GLY A 471 36.47 -19.59 21.15
N TRP A 472 35.91 -20.55 20.41
CA TRP A 472 35.24 -21.74 20.93
C TRP A 472 35.94 -23.04 20.53
N ALA A 473 37.06 -22.99 19.79
CA ALA A 473 37.62 -24.17 19.14
C ALA A 473 38.36 -25.11 20.11
N LYS A 474 38.98 -24.56 21.18
CA LYS A 474 39.64 -25.35 22.23
C LYS A 474 38.67 -25.57 23.40
N GLU A 475 38.68 -26.77 23.96
CA GLU A 475 37.82 -27.11 25.11
C GLU A 475 38.13 -26.25 26.34
N GLU A 476 39.40 -25.99 26.61
CA GLU A 476 39.86 -25.12 27.70
C GLU A 476 39.29 -23.70 27.60
N ASP A 477 39.18 -23.16 26.38
CA ASP A 477 38.60 -21.83 26.13
C ASP A 477 37.09 -21.81 26.40
N ARG A 478 36.39 -22.88 26.01
CA ARG A 478 34.95 -23.06 26.31
C ARG A 478 34.69 -23.13 27.80
N LEU A 479 35.46 -23.93 28.55
CA LEU A 479 35.35 -24.00 30.01
C LEU A 479 35.62 -22.64 30.66
N ARG A 480 36.64 -21.93 30.20
CA ARG A 480 36.99 -20.60 30.71
C ARG A 480 35.87 -19.58 30.46
N LYS A 481 35.33 -19.53 29.23
CA LYS A 481 34.21 -18.66 28.86
C LYS A 481 32.94 -19.00 29.64
N TYR A 482 32.61 -20.30 29.78
CA TYR A 482 31.46 -20.77 30.57
C TYR A 482 31.53 -20.33 32.03
N ASN A 483 32.63 -20.66 32.73
CA ASN A 483 32.82 -20.29 34.14
C ASN A 483 32.72 -18.77 34.34
N ARG A 484 33.26 -18.00 33.39
CA ARG A 484 33.18 -16.54 33.41
C ARG A 484 31.75 -16.02 33.27
N TYR A 485 30.96 -16.54 32.34
CA TYR A 485 29.56 -16.12 32.17
C TYR A 485 28.72 -16.43 33.41
N ILE A 486 28.88 -17.62 33.99
CA ILE A 486 28.18 -17.99 35.24
C ILE A 486 28.60 -17.11 36.43
N GLN A 487 29.85 -16.66 36.48
CA GLN A 487 30.32 -15.78 37.55
C GLN A 487 29.82 -14.34 37.40
N LEU A 488 29.84 -13.77 36.18
CA LEU A 488 29.54 -12.35 35.93
C LEU A 488 28.06 -12.08 35.64
N ASP A 489 27.35 -13.06 35.11
CA ASP A 489 25.95 -12.96 34.70
C ASP A 489 25.17 -14.22 35.12
N LYS A 490 25.25 -14.55 36.41
CA LYS A 490 24.73 -15.80 37.00
C LYS A 490 23.25 -16.05 36.69
N ASP A 491 22.46 -14.99 36.63
CA ASP A 491 21.02 -15.04 36.35
C ASP A 491 20.68 -14.81 34.87
N ALA A 492 21.70 -14.76 33.98
CA ALA A 492 21.57 -14.44 32.56
C ALA A 492 20.75 -13.15 32.31
N LYS A 493 21.00 -12.11 33.12
CA LYS A 493 20.33 -10.82 33.01
C LYS A 493 20.67 -10.11 31.70
N TYR A 494 21.84 -10.41 31.12
CA TYR A 494 22.35 -9.72 29.94
C TYR A 494 22.54 -10.64 28.72
N GLY A 495 22.49 -11.97 28.88
CA GLY A 495 22.54 -12.96 27.79
C GLY A 495 21.45 -14.03 27.85
N ILE A 496 21.66 -15.16 27.17
CA ILE A 496 20.68 -16.27 27.10
C ILE A 496 21.20 -17.43 27.96
N LYS A 497 20.46 -17.78 29.01
CA LYS A 497 20.87 -18.81 29.97
C LYS A 497 21.10 -20.17 29.29
N GLU A 498 20.18 -20.57 28.42
CA GLU A 498 20.22 -21.84 27.70
C GLU A 498 21.43 -21.90 26.74
N GLN A 499 21.81 -20.75 26.14
CA GLN A 499 23.02 -20.66 25.34
C GLN A 499 24.26 -20.89 26.22
N TYR A 500 24.34 -20.25 27.40
CA TYR A 500 25.46 -20.44 28.33
C TYR A 500 25.58 -21.91 28.75
N GLU A 501 24.48 -22.54 29.15
CA GLU A 501 24.44 -23.95 29.54
C GLU A 501 24.86 -24.88 28.39
N SER A 502 24.51 -24.52 27.14
CA SER A 502 24.88 -25.31 25.95
C SER A 502 26.37 -25.27 25.59
N ILE A 503 27.19 -24.38 26.18
CA ILE A 503 28.63 -24.27 25.89
C ILE A 503 29.37 -25.61 26.15
N LEU A 504 28.93 -26.36 27.17
CA LEU A 504 29.54 -27.63 27.58
C LEU A 504 28.74 -28.86 27.15
N ASP A 505 27.78 -28.68 26.22
CA ASP A 505 26.96 -29.78 25.71
C ASP A 505 27.81 -30.81 24.96
N ARG A 506 27.40 -32.08 25.03
CA ARG A 506 28.05 -33.22 24.36
C ARG A 506 27.35 -33.60 23.06
N ASN A 507 26.08 -33.21 22.88
CA ASN A 507 25.32 -33.50 21.66
C ASN A 507 25.40 -32.32 20.69
N LEU A 508 26.50 -32.28 19.93
CA LEU A 508 26.86 -31.16 19.07
C LEU A 508 26.54 -31.48 17.61
N ASN A 509 25.98 -30.51 16.89
CA ASN A 509 25.96 -30.54 15.43
C ASN A 509 27.14 -29.71 14.90
N LEU A 510 28.13 -30.40 14.33
CA LEU A 510 29.34 -29.80 13.78
C LEU A 510 29.33 -29.90 12.27
N VAL A 511 29.67 -28.80 11.60
CA VAL A 511 29.69 -28.68 10.14
C VAL A 511 31.13 -28.42 9.70
N ASP A 512 31.59 -29.15 8.68
CA ASP A 512 32.93 -29.00 8.12
C ASP A 512 33.10 -27.63 7.44
N TRP A 513 34.22 -26.97 7.72
CA TRP A 513 34.61 -25.74 7.06
C TRP A 513 35.30 -26.02 5.72
N GLU A 514 34.77 -25.42 4.66
CA GLU A 514 35.35 -25.45 3.31
C GLU A 514 35.76 -24.04 2.87
N GLU A 515 37.02 -23.88 2.48
CA GLU A 515 37.58 -22.59 2.03
C GLU A 515 37.04 -22.21 0.63
N ASP A 516 36.83 -23.17 -0.28
CA ASP A 516 36.35 -22.96 -1.66
C ASP A 516 34.85 -23.25 -1.84
N GLU A 517 34.03 -22.23 -2.07
CA GLU A 517 32.58 -22.37 -2.32
C GLU A 517 32.22 -23.21 -3.57
N LYS A 518 33.15 -23.36 -4.52
CA LYS A 518 32.91 -24.08 -5.78
C LYS A 518 32.84 -25.61 -5.63
N ASN A 519 33.38 -26.16 -4.54
CA ASN A 519 33.44 -27.60 -4.30
C ASN A 519 32.42 -28.11 -3.28
N ARG A 520 31.46 -27.27 -2.83
CA ARG A 520 30.25 -27.76 -2.18
C ARG A 520 29.51 -28.65 -3.17
N ASN A 521 29.76 -29.95 -3.07
CA ASN A 521 28.97 -30.97 -3.71
C ASN A 521 27.49 -30.66 -3.46
N LYS A 522 26.71 -30.75 -4.52
CA LYS A 522 25.25 -30.79 -4.50
C LYS A 522 24.80 -31.84 -3.49
N ASN A 523 24.61 -31.45 -2.24
CA ASN A 523 23.79 -32.14 -1.26
C ASN A 523 23.35 -31.13 -0.20
N VAL A 524 22.09 -30.73 -0.37
CA VAL A 524 21.19 -30.15 0.63
C VAL A 524 21.63 -28.77 1.16
N TYR A 525 21.29 -27.71 0.40
CA TYR A 525 20.78 -26.52 1.08
C TYR A 525 19.72 -27.02 2.07
N LYS A 526 19.88 -26.74 3.36
CA LYS A 526 18.78 -26.93 4.30
C LYS A 526 17.66 -26.04 3.76
N THR A 527 16.69 -26.64 3.08
CA THR A 527 15.53 -25.94 2.54
C THR A 527 14.81 -25.33 3.72
N THR A 528 14.84 -24.00 3.82
CA THR A 528 14.10 -23.25 4.83
C THR A 528 12.67 -23.74 4.84
N THR A 529 12.21 -24.25 5.99
CA THR A 529 10.91 -24.92 6.07
C THR A 529 9.78 -23.91 6.26
N LEU A 530 8.59 -24.24 5.76
CA LEU A 530 7.40 -23.39 5.81
C LEU A 530 6.19 -24.14 6.36
N SER A 531 5.59 -23.61 7.44
CA SER A 531 4.29 -24.05 7.96
C SER A 531 3.15 -23.28 7.30
N LEU A 532 2.08 -23.97 6.91
CA LEU A 532 0.76 -23.36 6.79
C LEU A 532 0.06 -23.41 8.15
N CYS A 533 -0.33 -22.26 8.69
CA CYS A 533 -1.17 -22.17 9.89
C CYS A 533 -2.56 -21.65 9.55
N LEU A 534 -3.59 -22.32 10.07
CA LEU A 534 -5.01 -22.00 9.89
C LEU A 534 -5.74 -22.04 11.24
N ILE A 535 -6.75 -21.19 11.40
CA ILE A 535 -7.79 -21.36 12.42
C ILE A 535 -9.13 -21.67 11.75
N THR A 536 -9.90 -22.60 12.29
CA THR A 536 -11.13 -23.08 11.63
C THR A 536 -12.31 -23.19 12.60
N LYS A 537 -13.51 -22.93 12.05
CA LYS A 537 -14.80 -23.29 12.64
C LYS A 537 -15.87 -23.35 11.55
N ASP A 538 -16.36 -24.54 11.27
CA ASP A 538 -17.42 -24.81 10.28
C ASP A 538 -17.06 -24.21 8.90
N GLU A 539 -15.97 -24.72 8.31
CA GLU A 539 -15.34 -24.30 7.06
C GLU A 539 -15.25 -25.42 6.01
N GLU A 540 -16.13 -26.42 6.05
CA GLU A 540 -16.09 -27.58 5.13
C GLU A 540 -16.12 -27.16 3.64
N LYS A 541 -16.74 -26.02 3.34
CA LYS A 541 -16.85 -25.44 1.99
C LYS A 541 -15.55 -24.83 1.47
N ASN A 542 -14.68 -24.36 2.36
CA ASN A 542 -13.55 -23.50 1.99
C ASN A 542 -12.19 -24.15 2.26
N ILE A 543 -12.09 -24.95 3.32
CA ILE A 543 -10.81 -25.46 3.82
C ILE A 543 -10.02 -26.26 2.78
N ALA A 544 -10.72 -27.03 1.93
CA ALA A 544 -10.08 -27.77 0.85
C ALA A 544 -9.46 -26.83 -0.19
N ARG A 545 -10.15 -25.75 -0.57
CA ARG A 545 -9.63 -24.75 -1.52
C ARG A 545 -8.42 -24.04 -0.95
N CYS A 546 -8.50 -23.58 0.30
CA CYS A 546 -7.42 -22.91 1.01
C CYS A 546 -6.15 -23.76 1.06
N ILE A 547 -6.24 -24.99 1.58
CA ILE A 547 -5.08 -25.89 1.71
C ILE A 547 -4.51 -26.24 0.34
N ASN A 548 -5.35 -26.63 -0.62
CA ASN A 548 -4.87 -26.99 -1.96
C ASN A 548 -4.17 -25.84 -2.70
N SER A 549 -4.44 -24.58 -2.34
CA SER A 549 -3.78 -23.43 -2.96
C SER A 549 -2.28 -23.32 -2.64
N VAL A 550 -1.81 -23.92 -1.54
CA VAL A 550 -0.41 -23.80 -1.10
C VAL A 550 0.23 -25.12 -0.65
N LYS A 551 -0.51 -26.24 -0.60
CA LYS A 551 0.00 -27.53 -0.10
C LYS A 551 1.31 -27.98 -0.73
N ASP A 552 1.54 -27.66 -2.01
CA ASP A 552 2.71 -28.12 -2.77
C ASP A 552 3.98 -27.30 -2.44
N ILE A 553 3.85 -26.21 -1.68
CA ILE A 553 4.96 -25.33 -1.31
C ILE A 553 5.20 -25.26 0.20
N VAL A 554 4.42 -25.94 1.03
CA VAL A 554 4.59 -25.96 2.49
C VAL A 554 5.12 -27.32 2.95
N ASP A 555 5.87 -27.32 4.06
CA ASP A 555 6.50 -28.52 4.62
C ASP A 555 5.66 -29.12 5.75
N GLU A 556 4.78 -28.32 6.37
CA GLU A 556 3.77 -28.79 7.31
C GLU A 556 2.48 -27.96 7.23
N ILE A 557 1.37 -28.54 7.66
CA ILE A 557 0.07 -27.87 7.76
C ILE A 557 -0.47 -28.05 9.18
N VAL A 558 -0.71 -26.94 9.88
CA VAL A 558 -1.26 -26.88 11.23
C VAL A 558 -2.62 -26.20 11.20
N VAL A 559 -3.67 -26.93 11.57
CA VAL A 559 -5.04 -26.43 11.63
C VAL A 559 -5.50 -26.41 13.09
N VAL A 560 -5.81 -25.24 13.62
CA VAL A 560 -6.44 -25.11 14.94
C VAL A 560 -7.96 -25.07 14.78
N ASP A 561 -8.62 -26.15 15.20
CA ASP A 561 -10.08 -26.24 15.20
C ASP A 561 -10.67 -25.75 16.52
N THR A 562 -11.56 -24.76 16.44
CA THR A 562 -12.19 -24.14 17.61
C THR A 562 -13.58 -24.70 17.95
N GLY A 563 -13.87 -25.91 17.47
CA GLY A 563 -15.12 -26.64 17.70
C GLY A 563 -16.03 -26.68 16.48
N SER A 564 -15.53 -27.14 15.33
CA SER A 564 -16.36 -27.41 14.14
C SER A 564 -17.33 -28.58 14.39
N LYS A 565 -18.51 -28.50 13.78
CA LYS A 565 -19.56 -29.52 13.81
C LYS A 565 -19.81 -30.17 12.45
N ASP A 566 -19.26 -29.59 11.39
CA ASP A 566 -19.30 -30.11 10.03
C ASP A 566 -18.06 -30.98 9.72
N ARG A 567 -17.84 -31.32 8.44
CA ARG A 567 -16.72 -32.17 8.02
C ARG A 567 -15.38 -31.42 7.91
N THR A 568 -15.25 -30.20 8.46
CA THR A 568 -14.01 -29.40 8.35
C THR A 568 -12.77 -30.17 8.81
N VAL A 569 -12.85 -30.81 9.97
CA VAL A 569 -11.73 -31.57 10.56
C VAL A 569 -11.36 -32.77 9.70
N GLU A 570 -12.36 -33.52 9.23
CA GLU A 570 -12.18 -34.69 8.36
C GLU A 570 -11.48 -34.29 7.05
N ILE A 571 -11.95 -33.20 6.42
CA ILE A 571 -11.38 -32.68 5.17
C ILE A 571 -9.93 -32.21 5.39
N ALA A 572 -9.66 -31.44 6.44
CA ALA A 572 -8.30 -30.98 6.76
C ALA A 572 -7.33 -32.16 6.93
N GLN A 573 -7.72 -33.17 7.71
CA GLN A 573 -6.92 -34.37 7.93
C GLN A 573 -6.67 -35.15 6.63
N SER A 574 -7.69 -35.26 5.76
CA SER A 574 -7.56 -35.92 4.46
C SER A 574 -6.55 -35.23 3.52
N LEU A 575 -6.27 -33.94 3.76
CA LEU A 575 -5.30 -33.13 3.02
C LEU A 575 -3.92 -33.06 3.69
N GLY A 576 -3.69 -33.86 4.73
CA GLY A 576 -2.41 -33.95 5.42
C GLY A 576 -2.21 -32.92 6.54
N ALA A 577 -3.27 -32.22 6.96
CA ALA A 577 -3.18 -31.27 8.07
C ALA A 577 -3.12 -31.97 9.43
N ARG A 578 -2.25 -31.48 10.31
CA ARG A 578 -2.31 -31.79 11.74
C ARG A 578 -3.33 -30.88 12.40
N VAL A 579 -4.43 -31.47 12.87
CA VAL A 579 -5.51 -30.75 13.55
C VAL A 579 -5.26 -30.69 15.05
N VAL A 580 -5.28 -29.48 15.61
CA VAL A 580 -5.17 -29.18 17.04
C VAL A 580 -6.52 -28.64 17.50
N HIS A 581 -7.15 -29.29 18.49
CA HIS A 581 -8.41 -28.81 19.03
C HIS A 581 -8.16 -27.76 20.13
N ALA A 582 -8.80 -26.59 19.99
CA ALA A 582 -8.76 -25.51 20.96
C ALA A 582 -10.17 -25.10 21.38
N LYS A 583 -10.32 -24.58 22.59
CA LYS A 583 -11.59 -24.02 23.05
C LYS A 583 -11.75 -22.61 22.47
N TRP A 584 -12.92 -22.30 21.90
CA TRP A 584 -13.26 -20.91 21.53
C TRP A 584 -13.41 -20.05 22.79
N GLU A 585 -12.59 -18.99 22.91
CA GLU A 585 -12.52 -18.09 24.08
C GLU A 585 -12.91 -16.64 23.75
N ASP A 586 -13.69 -16.41 22.69
CA ASP A 586 -14.04 -15.06 22.22
C ASP A 586 -12.82 -14.17 21.86
N ASP A 587 -11.73 -14.80 21.42
CA ASP A 587 -10.44 -14.18 21.12
C ASP A 587 -9.77 -14.92 19.95
N TYR A 588 -9.68 -14.30 18.77
CA TYR A 588 -9.06 -14.94 17.61
C TYR A 588 -7.53 -15.09 17.80
N SER A 589 -6.88 -14.24 18.59
CA SER A 589 -5.43 -14.15 18.66
C SER A 589 -4.89 -15.24 19.54
N LYS A 590 -5.65 -15.62 20.58
CA LYS A 590 -5.42 -16.88 21.27
C LYS A 590 -5.44 -18.07 20.31
N ALA A 591 -6.47 -18.20 19.47
CA ALA A 591 -6.56 -19.31 18.52
C ALA A 591 -5.40 -19.28 17.49
N ARG A 592 -5.04 -18.10 16.97
CA ARG A 592 -3.91 -17.94 16.04
C ARG A 592 -2.58 -18.26 16.71
N ASN A 593 -2.37 -17.81 17.94
CA ASN A 593 -1.14 -18.06 18.69
C ASN A 593 -0.99 -19.54 19.06
N ILE A 594 -2.09 -20.28 19.33
CA ILE A 594 -2.03 -21.74 19.48
C ILE A 594 -1.52 -22.40 18.20
N ALA A 595 -1.91 -21.90 17.02
CA ALA A 595 -1.43 -22.42 15.74
C ALA A 595 0.08 -22.14 15.56
N ILE A 596 0.54 -20.93 15.90
CA ILE A 596 1.96 -20.55 15.90
C ILE A 596 2.76 -21.43 16.85
N GLU A 597 2.28 -21.65 18.08
CA GLU A 597 2.97 -22.45 19.10
C GLU A 597 3.05 -23.94 18.72
N ASN A 598 2.18 -24.39 17.82
CA ASN A 598 2.24 -25.74 17.26
C ASN A 598 3.07 -25.83 15.98
N ALA A 599 3.44 -24.73 15.33
CA ALA A 599 4.27 -24.76 14.12
C ALA A 599 5.73 -25.09 14.46
N THR A 600 6.37 -25.94 13.66
CA THR A 600 7.75 -26.41 13.85
C THR A 600 8.73 -25.90 12.79
N SER A 601 8.22 -25.33 11.69
CA SER A 601 9.03 -24.85 10.58
C SER A 601 9.60 -23.46 10.83
N ASP A 602 10.62 -23.07 10.05
CA ASP A 602 11.35 -21.80 10.21
C ASP A 602 10.48 -20.56 9.93
N TRP A 603 9.50 -20.70 9.05
CA TRP A 603 8.54 -19.66 8.65
C TRP A 603 7.10 -20.15 8.77
N ILE A 604 6.19 -19.21 8.99
CA ILE A 604 4.75 -19.43 9.06
C ILE A 604 4.08 -18.60 7.97
N LEU A 605 3.35 -19.28 7.08
CA LEU A 605 2.32 -18.71 6.23
C LEU A 605 0.98 -18.86 6.96
N PHE A 606 0.35 -17.75 7.35
CA PHE A 606 -0.91 -17.76 8.08
C PHE A 606 -2.06 -17.32 7.17
N LEU A 607 -2.94 -18.26 6.83
CA LEU A 607 -4.15 -17.99 6.04
C LEU A 607 -5.41 -18.18 6.88
N ASP A 608 -6.48 -17.53 6.47
CA ASP A 608 -7.83 -17.88 6.95
C ASP A 608 -8.43 -18.95 6.02
N ALA A 609 -9.30 -19.81 6.56
CA ALA A 609 -9.80 -20.97 5.80
C ALA A 609 -10.64 -20.59 4.56
N ASP A 610 -11.14 -19.36 4.53
CA ASP A 610 -11.86 -18.70 3.44
C ASP A 610 -10.96 -17.85 2.52
N GLU A 611 -9.63 -18.02 2.61
CA GLU A 611 -8.63 -17.40 1.75
C GLU A 611 -7.93 -18.41 0.82
N GLU A 612 -7.41 -17.93 -0.31
CA GLU A 612 -6.48 -18.67 -1.15
C GLU A 612 -5.40 -17.74 -1.75
N ILE A 613 -4.22 -18.28 -2.03
CA ILE A 613 -3.19 -17.55 -2.77
C ILE A 613 -3.51 -17.57 -4.27
N LYS A 614 -3.42 -16.42 -4.92
CA LYS A 614 -3.58 -16.32 -6.38
C LYS A 614 -2.59 -17.24 -7.08
N LYS A 615 -3.08 -18.11 -7.96
CA LYS A 615 -2.31 -19.22 -8.55
C LYS A 615 -0.98 -18.77 -9.20
N GLU A 616 -0.97 -17.62 -9.85
CA GLU A 616 0.24 -17.08 -10.50
C GLU A 616 1.33 -16.63 -9.50
N ASP A 617 0.96 -16.34 -8.25
CA ASP A 617 1.86 -15.81 -7.23
C ASP A 617 2.49 -16.91 -6.34
N ILE A 618 1.99 -18.16 -6.41
CA ILE A 618 2.46 -19.27 -5.57
C ILE A 618 3.97 -19.47 -5.67
N GLY A 619 4.52 -19.43 -6.90
CA GLY A 619 5.95 -19.59 -7.15
C GLY A 619 6.85 -18.50 -6.55
N LYS A 620 6.26 -17.36 -6.12
CA LYS A 620 6.97 -16.23 -5.53
C LYS A 620 7.21 -16.39 -4.04
N ILE A 621 6.50 -17.30 -3.34
CA ILE A 621 6.59 -17.45 -1.87
C ILE A 621 7.92 -18.05 -1.42
N ARG A 622 8.33 -19.19 -1.98
CA ARG A 622 9.56 -19.90 -1.55
C ARG A 622 10.83 -19.03 -1.63
N PRO A 623 11.04 -18.20 -2.68
CA PRO A 623 12.16 -17.26 -2.72
C PRO A 623 12.25 -16.31 -1.52
N LEU A 624 11.11 -15.87 -0.95
CA LEU A 624 11.06 -14.92 0.17
C LEU A 624 11.63 -15.50 1.46
N LEU A 625 11.59 -16.83 1.64
CA LEU A 625 12.05 -17.50 2.86
C LEU A 625 13.56 -17.37 3.09
N ASN A 626 14.30 -16.98 2.05
CA ASN A 626 15.76 -16.85 2.05
C ASN A 626 16.25 -15.44 2.46
N ASP A 627 15.34 -14.48 2.69
CA ASP A 627 15.69 -13.13 3.11
C ASP A 627 15.91 -13.06 4.64
N ASP A 628 17.18 -12.95 5.05
CA ASP A 628 17.59 -12.81 6.45
C ASP A 628 17.42 -11.39 7.02
N THR A 629 17.00 -10.42 6.20
CA THR A 629 16.83 -9.01 6.62
C THR A 629 15.45 -8.66 7.16
N VAL A 630 14.48 -9.58 7.10
CA VAL A 630 13.10 -9.34 7.52
C VAL A 630 12.59 -10.39 8.52
N GLU A 631 11.67 -9.96 9.36
CA GLU A 631 10.91 -10.79 10.29
C GLU A 631 9.55 -11.20 9.70
N ALA A 632 8.98 -10.40 8.79
CA ALA A 632 7.69 -10.67 8.17
C ALA A 632 7.56 -10.07 6.75
N TYR A 633 6.56 -10.55 6.01
CA TYR A 633 6.08 -9.99 4.76
C TYR A 633 4.60 -9.69 4.85
N ILE A 634 4.22 -8.53 4.28
CA ILE A 634 2.82 -8.18 4.05
C ILE A 634 2.42 -8.59 2.63
N PHE A 635 1.27 -9.25 2.51
CA PHE A 635 0.68 -9.64 1.22
C PHE A 635 -0.52 -8.76 0.90
N LYS A 636 -0.79 -8.55 -0.39
CA LYS A 636 -2.00 -7.85 -0.85
C LYS A 636 -3.19 -8.76 -0.64
N ILE A 637 -4.23 -8.29 0.03
CA ILE A 637 -5.49 -9.03 0.23
C ILE A 637 -6.58 -8.34 -0.56
N VAL A 638 -7.19 -9.08 -1.48
CA VAL A 638 -8.38 -8.67 -2.22
C VAL A 638 -9.59 -9.30 -1.53
N ASN A 639 -10.32 -8.48 -0.77
CA ASN A 639 -11.50 -8.91 -0.03
C ASN A 639 -12.70 -8.78 -0.95
N TYR A 640 -13.32 -9.90 -1.31
CA TYR A 640 -14.56 -9.89 -2.09
C TYR A 640 -15.76 -9.63 -1.17
N GLY A 641 -16.50 -8.56 -1.45
CA GLY A 641 -17.76 -8.20 -0.79
C GLY A 641 -18.96 -8.36 -1.73
N GLY A 642 -20.14 -7.97 -1.25
CA GLY A 642 -21.38 -8.03 -2.03
C GLY A 642 -22.05 -9.40 -1.99
N ALA A 643 -23.03 -9.61 -2.88
CA ALA A 643 -23.78 -10.87 -2.94
C ALA A 643 -22.92 -12.05 -3.43
N SER A 644 -21.90 -11.78 -4.25
CA SER A 644 -20.98 -12.80 -4.76
C SER A 644 -19.61 -12.18 -5.11
N VAL A 645 -18.60 -13.04 -5.30
CA VAL A 645 -17.24 -12.68 -5.77
C VAL A 645 -17.29 -11.84 -7.05
N SER A 646 -18.30 -12.12 -7.85
CA SER A 646 -18.49 -11.53 -9.17
C SER A 646 -19.18 -10.18 -9.15
N SER A 647 -19.57 -9.66 -7.97
CA SER A 647 -20.15 -8.31 -7.82
C SER A 647 -19.12 -7.19 -7.99
N GLY A 648 -17.83 -7.53 -8.15
CA GLY A 648 -16.74 -6.56 -8.34
C GLY A 648 -16.45 -5.68 -7.11
N LEU A 649 -17.25 -5.76 -6.05
CA LEU A 649 -17.05 -5.04 -4.81
C LEU A 649 -15.86 -5.63 -4.09
N THR A 650 -14.73 -4.94 -4.12
CA THR A 650 -13.54 -5.36 -3.38
C THR A 650 -13.01 -4.27 -2.46
N GLU A 651 -12.37 -4.70 -1.37
CA GLU A 651 -11.48 -3.86 -0.55
C GLU A 651 -10.07 -4.44 -0.62
N ILE A 652 -9.10 -3.55 -0.87
CA ILE A 652 -7.69 -3.89 -0.96
C ILE A 652 -7.00 -3.40 0.30
N HIS A 653 -6.36 -4.31 1.02
CA HIS A 653 -5.45 -3.96 2.11
C HIS A 653 -4.23 -4.87 2.12
N TYR A 654 -3.23 -4.52 2.93
CA TYR A 654 -2.05 -5.34 3.15
C TYR A 654 -2.01 -5.82 4.59
N ASN A 655 -1.70 -7.10 4.79
CA ASN A 655 -1.57 -7.68 6.12
C ASN A 655 -0.39 -8.66 6.20
N PHE A 656 0.16 -8.83 7.40
CA PHE A 656 1.19 -9.81 7.69
C PHE A 656 0.65 -11.22 7.53
N ARG A 657 1.21 -11.94 6.56
CA ARG A 657 0.76 -13.28 6.20
C ARG A 657 1.90 -14.29 6.16
N LEU A 658 3.14 -13.85 5.98
CA LEU A 658 4.33 -14.69 6.04
C LEU A 658 5.32 -14.12 7.05
N PHE A 659 5.72 -14.87 8.07
CA PHE A 659 6.63 -14.38 9.12
C PHE A 659 7.48 -15.47 9.75
N ARG A 660 8.57 -15.08 10.41
CA ARG A 660 9.50 -16.00 11.05
C ARG A 660 8.89 -16.66 12.27
N ASN A 661 9.10 -17.97 12.40
CA ASN A 661 8.75 -18.71 13.60
C ASN A 661 9.90 -18.64 14.64
N ASN A 662 10.11 -17.46 15.22
CA ASN A 662 11.20 -17.21 16.16
C ASN A 662 10.74 -17.13 17.64
N GLY A 663 9.46 -17.40 17.91
CA GLY A 663 8.84 -17.29 19.24
C GLY A 663 8.53 -15.87 19.72
N LYS A 664 9.01 -14.83 19.02
CA LYS A 664 8.86 -13.41 19.39
C LYS A 664 7.67 -12.73 18.74
N ILE A 665 7.16 -13.31 17.65
CA ILE A 665 6.11 -12.74 16.82
C ILE A 665 4.78 -13.39 17.21
N LYS A 666 3.83 -12.59 17.71
CA LYS A 666 2.49 -13.07 18.13
C LYS A 666 1.39 -12.12 17.67
N TYR A 667 0.18 -12.65 17.52
CA TYR A 667 -1.03 -11.86 17.31
C TYR A 667 -1.50 -11.24 18.63
N ILE A 668 -1.97 -10.00 18.56
CA ILE A 668 -2.61 -9.25 19.66
C ILE A 668 -4.00 -8.75 19.24
N TYR A 669 -4.80 -8.38 20.25
CA TYR A 669 -6.22 -8.03 20.19
C TYR A 669 -7.13 -9.24 19.98
N PRO A 670 -8.33 -9.27 20.58
CA PRO A 670 -9.26 -10.40 20.42
C PRO A 670 -9.99 -10.43 19.08
N ILE A 671 -9.86 -9.37 18.28
CA ILE A 671 -10.45 -9.21 16.95
C ILE A 671 -9.68 -8.16 16.16
N HIS A 672 -9.67 -8.29 14.82
CA HIS A 672 -8.88 -7.45 13.91
C HIS A 672 -7.41 -7.38 14.33
N GLU A 673 -6.81 -8.55 14.34
CA GLU A 673 -5.64 -8.82 15.16
C GLU A 673 -4.37 -8.46 14.44
N ASN A 674 -3.44 -7.90 15.21
CA ASN A 674 -2.21 -7.36 14.66
C ASN A 674 -1.03 -8.23 15.07
N LEU A 675 -0.12 -8.45 14.13
CA LEU A 675 1.10 -9.19 14.39
C LEU A 675 2.16 -8.24 14.99
N MET A 676 2.69 -8.58 16.16
CA MET A 676 3.66 -7.76 16.90
C MET A 676 4.86 -8.58 17.33
N ASN A 677 6.03 -7.95 17.38
CA ASN A 677 7.16 -8.46 18.15
C ASN A 677 6.90 -8.12 19.62
N ILE A 678 6.52 -9.12 20.42
CA ILE A 678 6.09 -8.93 21.81
C ILE A 678 7.25 -8.70 22.78
N GLU A 679 8.48 -9.08 22.44
CA GLU A 679 9.65 -8.81 23.28
C GLU A 679 10.07 -7.34 23.21
N GLU A 680 10.06 -6.77 22.01
CA GLU A 680 10.50 -5.39 21.75
C GLU A 680 9.33 -4.39 21.69
N ASN A 681 8.09 -4.87 21.83
CA ASN A 681 6.85 -4.10 21.75
C ASN A 681 6.79 -3.18 20.51
N ARG A 682 7.13 -3.74 19.35
CA ARG A 682 7.13 -3.03 18.05
C ARG A 682 6.55 -3.89 16.95
N MET A 683 6.26 -3.27 15.81
CA MET A 683 5.95 -4.01 14.59
C MET A 683 7.15 -4.87 14.16
N PRO A 684 6.92 -6.05 13.57
CA PRO A 684 7.99 -6.84 12.95
C PRO A 684 8.71 -6.04 11.87
N VAL A 685 10.01 -6.25 11.67
CA VAL A 685 10.73 -5.70 10.51
C VAL A 685 10.19 -6.37 9.26
N PHE A 686 9.69 -5.60 8.29
CA PHE A 686 8.94 -6.18 7.18
C PHE A 686 9.22 -5.58 5.81
N LYS A 687 8.88 -6.35 4.78
CA LYS A 687 8.81 -5.91 3.38
C LYS A 687 7.44 -6.23 2.78
N LYS A 688 7.06 -5.48 1.74
CA LYS A 688 5.92 -5.81 0.88
C LYS A 688 6.33 -6.92 -0.08
N ALA A 689 5.53 -7.97 -0.20
CA ALA A 689 5.68 -8.98 -1.23
C ALA A 689 4.62 -8.81 -2.32
N ASP A 690 5.00 -9.09 -3.57
CA ASP A 690 4.08 -9.11 -4.71
C ASP A 690 3.30 -10.43 -4.77
N ILE A 691 2.51 -10.68 -3.72
CA ILE A 691 1.66 -11.85 -3.56
C ILE A 691 0.25 -11.39 -3.23
N THR A 692 -0.71 -11.91 -3.97
CA THR A 692 -2.14 -11.61 -3.78
C THR A 692 -2.87 -12.77 -3.10
N ILE A 693 -3.57 -12.46 -2.03
CA ILE A 693 -4.55 -13.33 -1.37
C ILE A 693 -5.94 -12.95 -1.86
N LEU A 694 -6.71 -13.95 -2.26
CA LEU A 694 -8.12 -13.84 -2.61
C LEU A 694 -8.95 -14.25 -1.39
N HIS A 695 -9.71 -13.32 -0.81
CA HIS A 695 -10.45 -13.53 0.42
C HIS A 695 -11.96 -13.51 0.18
N TYR A 696 -12.63 -14.62 0.53
CA TYR A 696 -14.04 -14.88 0.23
C TYR A 696 -14.98 -14.67 1.44
N GLY A 697 -14.44 -14.39 2.63
CA GLY A 697 -15.17 -14.32 3.90
C GLY A 697 -16.10 -13.11 4.12
N TYR A 698 -16.13 -12.17 3.17
CA TYR A 698 -16.93 -10.94 3.24
C TYR A 698 -18.17 -10.93 2.33
N LEU A 699 -18.45 -12.05 1.66
CA LEU A 699 -19.69 -12.21 0.88
C LEU A 699 -20.91 -12.20 1.81
N ASN A 700 -21.99 -11.55 1.37
CA ASN A 700 -23.18 -11.28 2.16
C ASN A 700 -23.78 -12.56 2.77
N GLU A 701 -23.83 -13.65 2.01
CA GLU A 701 -24.33 -14.95 2.47
C GLU A 701 -23.52 -15.49 3.64
N THR A 702 -22.19 -15.37 3.60
CA THR A 702 -21.28 -15.85 4.65
C THR A 702 -21.36 -15.02 5.93
N ARG A 703 -21.62 -13.71 5.83
CA ARG A 703 -21.79 -12.82 7.00
C ARG A 703 -23.11 -13.07 7.73
N ILE A 704 -24.21 -13.26 6.98
CA ILE A 704 -25.54 -13.53 7.53
C ILE A 704 -25.61 -14.93 8.13
N GLU A 705 -25.08 -15.96 7.45
CA GLU A 705 -25.07 -17.36 7.94
C GLU A 705 -24.41 -17.51 9.34
N LYS A 706 -23.48 -16.63 9.73
CA LYS A 706 -22.66 -16.78 10.95
C LYS A 706 -22.99 -15.81 12.09
N ASN A 707 -24.04 -14.99 11.99
CA ASN A 707 -24.37 -13.90 12.94
C ASN A 707 -23.11 -13.10 13.38
N LYS A 708 -22.22 -12.84 12.41
CA LYS A 708 -20.83 -12.43 12.65
C LYS A 708 -20.76 -11.04 13.28
N THR A 709 -21.60 -10.12 12.81
CA THR A 709 -21.66 -8.71 13.26
C THR A 709 -22.02 -8.59 14.73
N GLU A 710 -23.08 -9.26 15.21
CA GLU A 710 -23.50 -9.18 16.62
C GLU A 710 -22.43 -9.77 17.55
N ARG A 711 -21.84 -10.91 17.18
CA ARG A 711 -20.72 -11.51 17.92
C ARG A 711 -19.53 -10.54 18.00
N TYR A 712 -19.17 -9.89 16.90
CA TYR A 712 -18.03 -8.97 16.84
C TYR A 712 -18.27 -7.75 17.73
N ILE A 713 -19.48 -7.17 17.68
CA ILE A 713 -19.90 -6.07 18.57
C ILE A 713 -19.74 -6.49 20.03
N ASN A 714 -20.21 -7.68 20.41
CA ASN A 714 -20.14 -8.15 21.79
C ASN A 714 -18.70 -8.34 22.30
N ILE A 715 -17.80 -8.90 21.47
CA ILE A 715 -16.38 -9.06 21.80
C ILE A 715 -15.70 -7.70 21.97
N LEU A 716 -15.92 -6.79 21.01
CA LEU A 716 -15.35 -5.44 21.02
C LEU A 716 -15.83 -4.62 22.21
N LEU A 717 -17.12 -4.70 22.54
CA LEU A 717 -17.67 -4.02 23.72
C LEU A 717 -17.03 -4.54 25.01
N ARG A 718 -16.88 -5.86 25.16
CA ARG A 718 -16.22 -6.45 26.33
C ARG A 718 -14.77 -5.98 26.46
N TYR A 719 -14.01 -5.97 25.36
CA TYR A 719 -12.64 -5.47 25.35
C TYR A 719 -12.57 -3.98 25.70
N LEU A 720 -13.43 -3.14 25.12
CA LEU A 720 -13.46 -1.69 25.40
C LEU A 720 -13.98 -1.35 26.81
N MET A 721 -14.65 -2.26 27.52
CA MET A 721 -14.95 -2.06 28.94
C MET A 721 -13.68 -2.03 29.80
N GLU A 722 -12.67 -2.82 29.42
CA GLU A 722 -11.37 -2.87 30.10
C GLU A 722 -10.37 -1.85 29.51
N HIS A 723 -10.53 -1.52 28.23
CA HIS A 723 -9.65 -0.62 27.47
C HIS A 723 -10.42 0.53 26.79
N PRO A 724 -11.07 1.44 27.54
CA PRO A 724 -12.01 2.42 27.00
C PRO A 724 -11.39 3.48 26.08
N ASP A 725 -10.07 3.65 26.09
CA ASP A 725 -9.36 4.64 25.27
C ASP A 725 -8.69 4.04 24.03
N ASP A 726 -8.88 2.73 23.75
CA ASP A 726 -8.28 2.06 22.60
C ASP A 726 -8.96 2.50 21.28
N LYS A 727 -8.37 3.53 20.66
CA LYS A 727 -8.89 4.12 19.41
C LYS A 727 -8.96 3.13 18.25
N PHE A 728 -8.06 2.15 18.19
CA PHE A 728 -8.06 1.14 17.13
C PHE A 728 -9.32 0.27 17.22
N GLN A 729 -9.65 -0.19 18.43
CA GLN A 729 -10.86 -0.98 18.65
C GLN A 729 -12.15 -0.16 18.60
N HIS A 730 -12.12 1.13 18.96
CA HIS A 730 -13.21 2.04 18.65
C HIS A 730 -13.49 2.11 17.14
N GLY A 731 -12.44 2.18 16.31
CA GLY A 731 -12.57 2.18 14.85
C GLY A 731 -13.22 0.89 14.32
N ASN A 732 -12.80 -0.28 14.82
CA ASN A 732 -13.38 -1.56 14.43
C ASN A 732 -14.86 -1.69 14.85
N LEU A 733 -15.19 -1.27 16.08
CA LEU A 733 -16.58 -1.28 16.57
C LEU A 733 -17.48 -0.36 15.78
N ALA A 734 -16.97 0.80 15.38
CA ALA A 734 -17.66 1.72 14.48
C ALA A 734 -18.02 1.05 13.15
N VAL A 735 -17.09 0.30 12.55
CA VAL A 735 -17.33 -0.42 11.29
C VAL A 735 -18.42 -1.48 11.47
N GLU A 736 -18.44 -2.21 12.59
CA GLU A 736 -19.50 -3.20 12.85
C GLU A 736 -20.87 -2.56 13.08
N TYR A 737 -20.95 -1.41 13.77
CA TYR A 737 -22.20 -0.66 13.87
C TYR A 737 -22.67 -0.12 12.51
N PHE A 738 -21.74 0.36 11.68
CA PHE A 738 -22.05 0.78 10.31
C PHE A 738 -22.64 -0.38 9.50
N ASN A 739 -22.01 -1.56 9.57
CA ASN A 739 -22.50 -2.77 8.90
C ASN A 739 -23.85 -3.24 9.44
N ALA A 740 -24.16 -2.96 10.72
CA ALA A 740 -25.47 -3.22 11.33
C ALA A 740 -26.53 -2.16 11.00
N GLY A 741 -26.18 -1.09 10.27
CA GLY A 741 -27.07 0.03 9.95
C GLY A 741 -27.30 1.01 11.11
N ASP A 742 -26.61 0.87 12.23
CA ASP A 742 -26.70 1.80 13.38
C ASP A 742 -25.70 2.95 13.21
N TYR A 743 -25.99 3.84 12.27
CA TYR A 743 -25.11 4.93 11.86
C TYR A 743 -24.82 5.94 13.00
N ASN A 744 -25.74 6.10 13.95
CA ASN A 744 -25.53 6.97 15.10
C ASN A 744 -24.47 6.42 16.06
N LYS A 745 -24.54 5.11 16.37
CA LYS A 745 -23.47 4.47 17.17
C LYS A 745 -22.16 4.42 16.39
N ALA A 746 -22.21 4.14 15.09
CA ALA A 746 -21.03 4.17 14.22
C ALA A 746 -20.34 5.54 14.30
N LEU A 747 -21.10 6.64 14.13
CA LEU A 747 -20.57 8.00 14.20
C LEU A 747 -19.88 8.29 15.54
N LYS A 748 -20.53 7.93 16.66
CA LYS A 748 -19.96 8.12 18.00
C LYS A 748 -18.57 7.48 18.13
N HIS A 749 -18.43 6.23 17.69
CA HIS A 749 -17.17 5.50 17.80
C HIS A 749 -16.13 5.97 16.76
N LEU A 750 -16.56 6.37 15.56
CA LEU A 750 -15.68 6.94 14.53
C LEU A 750 -15.05 8.25 15.00
N LEU A 751 -15.83 9.14 15.63
CA LEU A 751 -15.31 10.41 16.15
C LEU A 751 -14.26 10.21 17.25
N ILE A 752 -14.38 9.14 18.06
CA ILE A 752 -13.36 8.76 19.05
C ILE A 752 -12.10 8.26 18.35
N ALA A 753 -12.26 7.37 17.36
CA ALA A 753 -11.16 6.76 16.64
C ALA A 753 -10.34 7.77 15.80
N THR A 754 -11.00 8.73 15.16
CA THR A 754 -10.36 9.72 14.28
C THR A 754 -9.79 10.93 15.01
N LYS A 755 -10.14 11.15 16.29
CA LYS A 755 -9.64 12.28 17.07
C LYS A 755 -8.12 12.20 17.26
N GLY A 756 -7.39 13.13 16.64
CA GLY A 756 -5.92 13.18 16.71
C GLY A 756 -5.24 11.97 16.07
N MET A 757 -5.92 11.32 15.12
CA MET A 757 -5.38 10.21 14.34
C MET A 757 -4.20 10.67 13.48
N ASP A 758 -3.15 9.84 13.39
CA ASP A 758 -2.09 10.03 12.40
C ASP A 758 -2.63 9.68 11.01
N VAL A 759 -2.64 10.67 10.13
CA VAL A 759 -3.09 10.57 8.74
C VAL A 759 -2.14 9.73 7.86
N ASN A 760 -0.93 9.43 8.32
CA ASN A 760 0.00 8.54 7.61
C ASN A 760 -0.22 7.05 7.94
N LEU A 761 -1.08 6.72 8.90
CA LEU A 761 -1.37 5.34 9.26
C LEU A 761 -2.12 4.63 8.12
N PHE A 762 -1.72 3.42 7.74
CA PHE A 762 -2.33 2.67 6.62
C PHE A 762 -3.86 2.54 6.70
N GLY A 763 -4.41 2.45 7.92
CA GLY A 763 -5.85 2.35 8.17
C GLY A 763 -6.62 3.68 8.19
N ALA A 764 -5.94 4.83 8.11
CA ALA A 764 -6.57 6.15 8.21
C ALA A 764 -7.59 6.39 7.10
N THR A 765 -7.26 5.99 5.87
CA THR A 765 -8.14 6.11 4.70
C THR A 765 -9.44 5.33 4.89
N ARG A 766 -9.37 4.11 5.42
CA ARG A 766 -10.55 3.30 5.74
C ARG A 766 -11.46 4.00 6.75
N LEU A 767 -10.92 4.50 7.85
CA LEU A 767 -11.71 5.20 8.87
C LEU A 767 -12.38 6.47 8.33
N LEU A 768 -11.65 7.26 7.52
CA LEU A 768 -12.21 8.45 6.87
C LEU A 768 -13.33 8.08 5.88
N ARG A 769 -13.18 7.01 5.10
CA ARG A 769 -14.25 6.52 4.21
C ARG A 769 -15.51 6.17 4.99
N TYR A 770 -15.39 5.42 6.08
CA TYR A 770 -16.54 5.09 6.93
C TYR A 770 -17.17 6.32 7.58
N LEU A 771 -16.37 7.29 8.02
CA LEU A 771 -16.88 8.55 8.58
C LEU A 771 -17.67 9.35 7.55
N ILE A 772 -17.12 9.52 6.34
CA ILE A 772 -17.81 10.17 5.22
C ILE A 772 -19.11 9.44 4.88
N GLN A 773 -19.07 8.12 4.71
CA GLN A 773 -20.25 7.32 4.39
C GLN A 773 -21.31 7.37 5.49
N THR A 774 -20.89 7.44 6.76
CA THR A 774 -21.81 7.59 7.90
C THR A 774 -22.54 8.94 7.83
N TYR A 775 -21.84 10.04 7.55
CA TYR A 775 -22.48 11.34 7.35
C TYR A 775 -23.41 11.36 6.13
N ILE A 776 -23.03 10.70 5.03
CA ILE A 776 -23.91 10.52 3.87
C ILE A 776 -25.18 9.75 4.26
N ALA A 777 -25.06 8.66 5.01
CA ALA A 777 -26.20 7.85 5.48
C ALA A 777 -27.11 8.63 6.44
N LEU A 778 -26.54 9.53 7.24
CA LEU A 778 -27.25 10.46 8.12
C LEU A 778 -27.79 11.71 7.39
N LYS A 779 -27.61 11.79 6.06
CA LYS A 779 -28.01 12.91 5.20
C LYS A 779 -27.34 14.26 5.54
N ASP A 780 -26.22 14.27 6.25
CA ASP A 780 -25.39 15.46 6.50
C ASP A 780 -24.33 15.59 5.39
N TYR A 781 -24.80 16.04 4.23
CA TYR A 781 -24.01 16.12 3.00
C TYR A 781 -22.92 17.19 3.05
N ASP A 782 -23.15 18.29 3.78
CA ASP A 782 -22.18 19.39 3.90
C ASP A 782 -20.93 18.94 4.66
N THR A 783 -21.13 18.25 5.79
CA THR A 783 -20.01 17.70 6.55
C THR A 783 -19.28 16.62 5.77
N ALA A 784 -20.02 15.74 5.07
CA ALA A 784 -19.43 14.73 4.20
C ALA A 784 -18.57 15.36 3.10
N LEU A 785 -19.07 16.38 2.41
CA LEU A 785 -18.36 17.05 1.32
C LEU A 785 -17.11 17.80 1.81
N LYS A 786 -17.19 18.43 2.99
CA LYS A 786 -16.01 19.05 3.63
C LYS A 786 -14.92 18.01 3.90
N LEU A 787 -15.28 16.88 4.52
CA LEU A 787 -14.34 15.80 4.81
C LEU A 787 -13.74 15.19 3.53
N ILE A 788 -14.54 15.04 2.48
CA ILE A 788 -14.07 14.59 1.17
C ILE A 788 -13.02 15.56 0.60
N ASN A 789 -13.27 16.87 0.66
CA ASN A 789 -12.34 17.87 0.13
C ASN A 789 -11.03 17.92 0.93
N ASP A 790 -11.13 17.87 2.26
CA ASP A 790 -9.96 17.82 3.14
C ASP A 790 -9.13 16.54 2.86
N ALA A 791 -9.80 15.39 2.68
CA ALA A 791 -9.13 14.13 2.36
C ALA A 791 -8.47 14.15 0.98
N LYS A 792 -9.13 14.68 -0.06
CA LYS A 792 -8.54 14.83 -1.42
C LYS A 792 -7.31 15.72 -1.43
N ALA A 793 -7.28 16.77 -0.61
CA ALA A 793 -6.13 17.66 -0.52
C ALA A 793 -4.91 16.97 0.11
N TYR A 794 -5.13 15.96 0.96
CA TYR A 794 -4.08 15.22 1.64
C TYR A 794 -3.66 13.94 0.88
N TYR A 795 -4.62 13.14 0.41
CA TYR A 795 -4.42 11.86 -0.26
C TYR A 795 -4.61 12.00 -1.78
N ILE A 796 -3.71 12.74 -2.42
CA ILE A 796 -3.87 13.19 -3.81
C ILE A 796 -3.88 12.05 -4.85
N ASP A 797 -3.28 10.91 -4.52
CA ASP A 797 -3.12 9.72 -5.35
C ASP A 797 -4.16 8.63 -5.05
N ILE A 798 -5.09 8.87 -4.12
CA ILE A 798 -6.11 7.89 -3.72
C ILE A 798 -7.45 8.23 -4.38
N PRO A 799 -7.91 7.43 -5.37
CA PRO A 799 -9.15 7.70 -6.11
C PRO A 799 -10.42 7.56 -5.26
N ASP A 800 -10.35 6.91 -4.10
CA ASP A 800 -11.51 6.61 -3.25
C ASP A 800 -12.29 7.85 -2.82
N PHE A 801 -11.61 8.93 -2.40
CA PHE A 801 -12.32 10.12 -1.89
C PHE A 801 -13.02 10.87 -3.02
N LYS A 802 -12.43 10.87 -4.21
CA LYS A 802 -13.06 11.37 -5.43
C LYS A 802 -14.23 10.50 -5.86
N PHE A 803 -14.09 9.18 -5.73
CA PHE A 803 -15.15 8.22 -5.98
C PHE A 803 -16.32 8.45 -5.01
N LEU A 804 -16.06 8.68 -3.72
CA LEU A 804 -17.09 9.02 -2.73
C LEU A 804 -17.78 10.36 -3.04
N GLU A 805 -17.07 11.34 -3.59
CA GLU A 805 -17.69 12.57 -4.11
C GLU A 805 -18.67 12.27 -5.26
N GLY A 806 -18.26 11.42 -6.20
CA GLY A 806 -19.13 10.94 -7.28
C GLY A 806 -20.36 10.18 -6.76
N MET A 807 -20.18 9.33 -5.74
CA MET A 807 -21.28 8.62 -5.08
C MET A 807 -22.25 9.58 -4.38
N LEU A 808 -21.74 10.61 -3.71
CA LEU A 808 -22.57 11.66 -3.11
C LEU A 808 -23.42 12.36 -4.19
N TYR A 809 -22.83 12.68 -5.34
CA TYR A 809 -23.57 13.26 -6.46
C TYR A 809 -24.61 12.29 -7.05
N ILE A 810 -24.34 10.98 -7.09
CA ILE A 810 -25.37 9.98 -7.45
C ILE A 810 -26.53 10.00 -6.47
N THR A 811 -26.28 10.03 -5.15
CA THR A 811 -27.34 10.11 -4.14
C THR A 811 -28.21 11.35 -4.32
N GLN A 812 -27.62 12.44 -4.81
CA GLN A 812 -28.33 13.68 -5.18
C GLN A 812 -28.89 13.67 -6.61
N LYS A 813 -28.80 12.55 -7.33
CA LYS A 813 -29.19 12.38 -8.76
C LYS A 813 -28.50 13.34 -9.74
N ARG A 814 -27.34 13.87 -9.36
CA ARG A 814 -26.49 14.78 -10.15
C ARG A 814 -25.54 13.98 -11.06
N TYR A 815 -26.09 13.17 -11.96
CA TYR A 815 -25.33 12.17 -12.72
C TYR A 815 -24.23 12.75 -13.61
N LYS A 816 -24.42 13.92 -14.23
CA LYS A 816 -23.38 14.57 -15.05
C LYS A 816 -22.12 14.88 -14.23
N LYS A 817 -22.30 15.46 -13.04
CA LYS A 817 -21.21 15.78 -12.12
C LYS A 817 -20.55 14.52 -11.54
N ALA A 818 -21.35 13.50 -11.26
CA ALA A 818 -20.82 12.19 -10.86
C ALA A 818 -19.89 11.60 -11.93
N ILE A 819 -20.28 11.66 -13.21
CA ILE A 819 -19.45 11.21 -14.34
C ILE A 819 -18.11 11.95 -14.38
N GLU A 820 -18.09 13.27 -14.16
CA GLU A 820 -16.85 14.05 -14.11
C GLU A 820 -15.91 13.51 -13.02
N MET A 821 -16.42 13.28 -11.81
CA MET A 821 -15.64 12.76 -10.70
C MET A 821 -15.09 11.36 -10.99
N PHE A 822 -15.92 10.45 -11.51
CA PHE A 822 -15.47 9.10 -11.85
C PHE A 822 -14.48 9.06 -13.01
N LYS A 823 -14.61 9.95 -14.01
CA LYS A 823 -13.61 10.09 -15.08
C LYS A 823 -12.27 10.56 -14.54
N GLU A 824 -12.29 11.46 -13.55
CA GLU A 824 -11.08 11.87 -12.87
C GLU A 824 -10.47 10.68 -12.10
N CYS A 825 -11.27 9.85 -11.42
CA CYS A 825 -10.78 8.61 -10.82
C CYS A 825 -10.09 7.70 -11.85
N LEU A 826 -10.66 7.55 -13.06
CA LEU A 826 -10.01 6.77 -14.14
C LEU A 826 -8.67 7.38 -14.60
N SER A 827 -8.54 8.70 -14.55
CA SER A 827 -7.28 9.38 -14.90
C SER A 827 -6.22 9.22 -13.80
N MET A 828 -6.63 9.03 -12.55
CA MET A 828 -5.73 8.76 -11.42
C MET A 828 -5.19 7.31 -11.44
N GLY A 829 -6.01 6.35 -11.88
CA GLY A 829 -5.64 4.92 -11.85
C GLY A 829 -5.80 4.28 -10.46
N GLU A 830 -5.51 2.99 -10.36
CA GLU A 830 -5.56 2.26 -9.08
C GLU A 830 -4.38 2.65 -8.19
N TYR A 831 -4.64 2.77 -6.89
CA TYR A 831 -3.60 3.08 -5.91
C TYR A 831 -2.72 1.85 -5.61
N GLU A 832 -1.39 2.01 -5.75
CA GLU A 832 -0.43 0.90 -5.57
C GLU A 832 0.32 0.89 -4.22
N GLY A 833 0.10 1.89 -3.36
CA GLY A 833 0.78 1.99 -2.07
C GLY A 833 0.15 1.12 -0.97
N LEU A 834 0.32 1.52 0.29
CA LEU A 834 -0.03 0.69 1.47
C LEU A 834 -1.32 1.11 2.19
N PHE A 835 -1.91 2.26 1.87
CA PHE A 835 -3.21 2.64 2.40
C PHE A 835 -4.33 1.66 2.00
N ILE A 836 -5.30 1.49 2.89
CA ILE A 836 -6.46 0.63 2.64
C ILE A 836 -7.44 1.34 1.71
N THR A 837 -7.74 0.74 0.55
CA THR A 837 -8.54 1.35 -0.51
C THR A 837 -9.67 0.44 -0.99
N MET A 838 -10.69 1.02 -1.63
CA MET A 838 -11.70 0.26 -2.34
C MET A 838 -11.13 -0.16 -3.69
N GLY A 839 -11.14 -1.46 -3.99
CA GLY A 839 -10.65 -1.92 -5.27
C GLY A 839 -11.58 -1.50 -6.42
N GLY A 840 -10.96 -1.10 -7.53
CA GLY A 840 -11.65 -0.74 -8.77
C GLY A 840 -12.03 0.74 -8.87
N THR A 841 -11.82 1.55 -7.84
CA THR A 841 -12.20 2.97 -7.85
C THR A 841 -11.42 3.80 -8.85
N GLY A 842 -10.22 3.38 -9.23
CA GLY A 842 -9.43 3.96 -10.32
C GLY A 842 -9.63 3.28 -11.68
N SER A 843 -10.49 2.25 -11.76
CA SER A 843 -10.64 1.42 -12.95
C SER A 843 -12.09 0.92 -13.14
N TYR A 844 -12.34 -0.38 -12.96
CA TYR A 844 -13.57 -1.04 -13.37
C TYR A 844 -14.79 -0.60 -12.56
N ARG A 845 -14.63 -0.22 -11.29
CA ARG A 845 -15.74 0.26 -10.43
C ARG A 845 -16.14 1.68 -10.81
N ALA A 846 -15.19 2.58 -11.07
CA ALA A 846 -15.49 3.90 -11.60
C ALA A 846 -16.15 3.82 -12.98
N ARG A 847 -15.66 2.96 -13.89
CA ARG A 847 -16.33 2.73 -15.19
C ARG A 847 -17.76 2.22 -15.01
N TYR A 848 -17.97 1.28 -14.08
CA TYR A 848 -19.30 0.77 -13.79
C TYR A 848 -20.25 1.89 -13.34
N MET A 849 -19.79 2.77 -12.44
CA MET A 849 -20.60 3.92 -12.03
C MET A 849 -20.85 4.92 -13.15
N ILE A 850 -19.87 5.16 -14.04
CA ILE A 850 -20.07 5.99 -15.24
C ILE A 850 -21.15 5.39 -16.15
N ALA A 851 -21.10 4.08 -16.39
CA ALA A 851 -22.09 3.38 -17.19
C ALA A 851 -23.50 3.49 -16.59
N LEU A 852 -23.62 3.31 -15.27
CA LEU A 852 -24.86 3.54 -14.53
C LEU A 852 -25.38 4.98 -14.68
N CYS A 853 -24.51 5.98 -14.56
CA CYS A 853 -24.89 7.37 -14.77
C CYS A 853 -25.34 7.62 -16.21
N TYR A 854 -24.69 7.02 -17.21
CA TYR A 854 -25.13 7.12 -18.61
C TYR A 854 -26.51 6.48 -18.84
N GLU A 855 -26.80 5.32 -18.23
CA GLU A 855 -28.14 4.74 -18.26
C GLU A 855 -29.19 5.68 -17.67
N LYS A 856 -28.89 6.27 -16.50
CA LYS A 856 -29.79 7.23 -15.84
C LYS A 856 -30.02 8.51 -16.64
N LEU A 857 -29.06 8.89 -17.49
CA LEU A 857 -29.17 10.00 -18.43
C LEU A 857 -29.76 9.61 -19.80
N GLY A 858 -30.22 8.36 -19.98
CA GLY A 858 -30.74 7.87 -21.27
C GLY A 858 -29.68 7.66 -22.37
N ARG A 859 -28.39 7.81 -22.06
CA ARG A 859 -27.26 7.66 -22.99
C ARG A 859 -26.84 6.20 -23.12
N LEU A 860 -27.75 5.35 -23.57
CA LEU A 860 -27.59 3.89 -23.56
C LEU A 860 -26.37 3.40 -24.35
N HIS A 861 -26.07 4.00 -25.50
CA HIS A 861 -24.90 3.63 -26.31
C HIS A 861 -23.58 3.85 -25.54
N ASP A 862 -23.47 4.96 -24.80
CA ASP A 862 -22.28 5.27 -24.01
C ASP A 862 -22.17 4.34 -22.80
N ALA A 863 -23.29 4.00 -22.16
CA ALA A 863 -23.33 3.02 -21.08
C ALA A 863 -22.84 1.64 -21.54
N VAL A 864 -23.36 1.13 -22.66
CA VAL A 864 -22.95 -0.15 -23.25
C VAL A 864 -21.45 -0.16 -23.57
N LYS A 865 -20.91 0.94 -24.11
CA LYS A 865 -19.48 1.06 -24.40
C LYS A 865 -18.63 0.89 -23.13
N GLU A 866 -18.98 1.58 -22.05
CA GLU A 866 -18.25 1.46 -20.78
C GLU A 866 -18.36 0.05 -20.18
N TYR A 867 -19.55 -0.58 -20.25
CA TYR A 867 -19.72 -1.97 -19.82
C TYR A 867 -18.86 -2.97 -20.59
N ILE A 868 -18.76 -2.81 -21.91
CA ILE A 868 -17.89 -3.67 -22.75
C ILE A 868 -16.42 -3.50 -22.35
N GLU A 869 -15.95 -2.28 -22.08
CA GLU A 869 -14.58 -2.05 -21.62
C GLU A 869 -14.29 -2.74 -20.27
N ILE A 870 -15.29 -2.81 -19.39
CA ILE A 870 -15.18 -3.59 -18.14
C ILE A 870 -15.06 -5.08 -18.46
N LEU A 871 -15.90 -5.65 -19.33
CA LEU A 871 -15.84 -7.09 -19.65
C LEU A 871 -14.54 -7.51 -20.34
N LYS A 872 -13.94 -6.62 -21.15
CA LYS A 872 -12.62 -6.88 -21.77
C LYS A 872 -11.50 -7.05 -20.74
N THR A 873 -11.58 -6.34 -19.62
CA THR A 873 -10.54 -6.34 -18.58
C THR A 873 -10.88 -7.27 -17.41
N ASN A 874 -12.17 -7.45 -17.12
CA ASN A 874 -12.70 -8.32 -16.08
C ASN A 874 -13.92 -9.11 -16.63
N PRO A 875 -13.68 -10.22 -17.35
CA PRO A 875 -14.74 -10.99 -18.02
C PRO A 875 -15.67 -11.75 -17.05
N ASN A 876 -15.42 -11.69 -15.74
CA ASN A 876 -16.20 -12.34 -14.70
C ASN A 876 -17.05 -11.36 -13.88
N TYR A 877 -17.12 -10.07 -14.25
CA TYR A 877 -17.89 -9.08 -13.50
C TYR A 877 -19.40 -9.22 -13.80
N GLN A 878 -20.10 -10.02 -12.99
CA GLN A 878 -21.47 -10.46 -13.24
C GLN A 878 -22.51 -9.35 -13.12
N ASP A 879 -22.28 -8.30 -12.33
CA ASP A 879 -23.23 -7.17 -12.27
C ASP A 879 -23.37 -6.51 -13.65
N VAL A 880 -22.27 -6.45 -14.43
CA VAL A 880 -22.31 -5.97 -15.82
C VAL A 880 -23.16 -6.89 -16.70
N PHE A 881 -23.22 -8.19 -16.40
CA PHE A 881 -24.02 -9.12 -17.18
C PHE A 881 -25.50 -8.80 -17.00
N VAL A 882 -25.93 -8.59 -15.75
CA VAL A 882 -27.31 -8.21 -15.45
C VAL A 882 -27.67 -6.92 -16.18
N ARG A 883 -26.83 -5.88 -16.08
CA ARG A 883 -27.10 -4.57 -16.73
C ARG A 883 -27.14 -4.66 -18.25
N LEU A 884 -26.16 -5.28 -18.89
CA LEU A 884 -26.13 -5.43 -20.35
C LEU A 884 -27.27 -6.31 -20.85
N PHE A 885 -27.60 -7.38 -20.12
CA PHE A 885 -28.71 -8.26 -20.47
C PHE A 885 -30.02 -7.48 -20.47
N ASP A 886 -30.31 -6.71 -19.42
CA ASP A 886 -31.51 -5.90 -19.31
C ASP A 886 -31.61 -4.82 -20.41
N LEU A 887 -30.48 -4.24 -20.81
CA LEU A 887 -30.41 -3.26 -21.90
C LEU A 887 -30.66 -3.90 -23.27
N PHE A 888 -30.06 -5.06 -23.54
CA PHE A 888 -30.15 -5.72 -24.83
C PHE A 888 -31.46 -6.47 -25.02
N VAL A 889 -31.96 -7.18 -24.01
CA VAL A 889 -33.17 -8.01 -24.16
C VAL A 889 -34.42 -7.21 -24.53
N ARG A 890 -34.44 -5.91 -24.21
CA ARG A 890 -35.54 -5.00 -24.57
C ARG A 890 -35.56 -4.63 -26.06
N ASN A 891 -34.42 -4.73 -26.74
CA ASN A 891 -34.23 -4.19 -28.09
C ASN A 891 -33.74 -5.23 -29.10
N GLU A 892 -33.14 -6.32 -28.64
CA GLU A 892 -32.50 -7.35 -29.45
C GLU A 892 -33.15 -8.73 -29.24
N LYS A 893 -32.99 -9.61 -30.23
CA LYS A 893 -33.45 -11.00 -30.10
C LYS A 893 -32.61 -11.74 -29.06
N PRO A 894 -33.20 -12.59 -28.20
CA PRO A 894 -32.46 -13.34 -27.18
C PRO A 894 -31.27 -14.14 -27.73
N GLU A 895 -31.37 -14.65 -28.96
CA GLU A 895 -30.27 -15.35 -29.64
C GLU A 895 -29.08 -14.43 -29.91
N SER A 896 -29.32 -13.18 -30.34
CA SER A 896 -28.27 -12.17 -30.54
C SER A 896 -27.63 -11.77 -29.21
N VAL A 897 -28.42 -11.68 -28.14
CA VAL A 897 -27.90 -11.42 -26.78
C VAL A 897 -26.98 -12.56 -26.33
N LYS A 898 -27.33 -13.81 -26.68
CA LYS A 898 -26.50 -14.99 -26.40
C LYS A 898 -25.17 -14.91 -27.14
N GLU A 899 -25.19 -14.64 -28.44
CA GLU A 899 -23.98 -14.48 -29.25
C GLU A 899 -23.05 -13.40 -28.69
N PHE A 900 -23.60 -12.30 -28.18
CA PHE A 900 -22.82 -11.26 -27.50
C PHE A 900 -22.11 -11.80 -26.26
N PHE A 901 -22.83 -12.42 -25.32
CA PHE A 901 -22.22 -12.92 -24.08
C PHE A 901 -21.22 -14.05 -24.35
N ASP A 902 -21.52 -14.90 -25.33
CA ASP A 902 -20.61 -15.95 -25.81
C ASP A 902 -19.27 -15.43 -26.32
N LYS A 903 -19.21 -14.16 -26.76
CA LYS A 903 -17.99 -13.51 -27.26
C LYS A 903 -17.13 -12.88 -26.16
N TYR A 904 -17.74 -12.32 -25.11
CA TYR A 904 -17.04 -11.47 -24.14
C TYR A 904 -16.84 -12.10 -22.75
N VAL A 905 -17.58 -13.15 -22.42
CA VAL A 905 -17.54 -13.77 -21.08
C VAL A 905 -16.65 -15.01 -21.06
N ASP A 906 -15.97 -15.25 -19.94
CA ASP A 906 -15.16 -16.47 -19.77
C ASP A 906 -16.07 -17.69 -19.59
N LYS A 907 -16.13 -18.53 -20.64
CA LYS A 907 -16.91 -19.77 -20.69
C LYS A 907 -16.38 -20.89 -19.80
N ARG A 908 -15.15 -20.76 -19.28
CA ARG A 908 -14.57 -21.78 -18.38
C ARG A 908 -15.07 -21.66 -16.95
N ASN A 909 -15.82 -20.59 -16.63
CA ASN A 909 -16.31 -20.33 -15.30
C ASN A 909 -17.80 -20.71 -15.17
N PRO A 910 -18.14 -21.80 -14.44
CA PRO A 910 -19.52 -22.26 -14.28
C PRO A 910 -20.45 -21.21 -13.67
N ALA A 911 -19.93 -20.29 -12.84
CA ALA A 911 -20.74 -19.24 -12.24
C ALA A 911 -21.27 -18.24 -13.28
N ASN A 912 -20.52 -18.00 -14.36
CA ASN A 912 -20.95 -17.13 -15.45
C ASN A 912 -22.12 -17.74 -16.24
N PHE A 913 -22.07 -19.05 -16.50
CA PHE A 913 -23.17 -19.76 -17.12
C PHE A 913 -24.39 -19.83 -16.22
N ALA A 914 -24.20 -20.06 -14.91
CA ALA A 914 -25.30 -20.08 -13.96
C ALA A 914 -26.05 -18.73 -13.90
N ILE A 915 -25.34 -17.59 -13.89
CA ILE A 915 -26.01 -16.28 -13.89
C ILE A 915 -26.69 -15.98 -15.23
N LEU A 916 -26.07 -16.29 -16.36
CA LEU A 916 -26.68 -16.11 -17.68
C LEU A 916 -27.94 -16.96 -17.83
N ALA A 917 -27.89 -18.23 -17.40
CA ALA A 917 -29.04 -19.11 -17.37
C ALA A 917 -30.18 -18.51 -16.52
N LYS A 918 -29.89 -18.01 -15.31
CA LYS A 918 -30.88 -17.33 -14.47
C LYS A 918 -31.49 -16.10 -15.15
N LEU A 919 -30.70 -15.28 -15.84
CA LEU A 919 -31.20 -14.11 -16.59
C LEU A 919 -32.15 -14.53 -17.72
N TYR A 920 -31.80 -15.56 -18.50
CA TYR A 920 -32.70 -16.11 -19.52
C TYR A 920 -33.97 -16.74 -18.92
N MET A 921 -33.88 -17.40 -17.76
CA MET A 921 -35.06 -17.90 -17.04
C MET A 921 -35.99 -16.77 -16.60
N ASN A 922 -35.46 -15.62 -16.19
CA ASN A 922 -36.27 -14.46 -15.76
C ASN A 922 -37.12 -13.89 -16.90
N ILE A 923 -36.61 -13.92 -18.13
CA ILE A 923 -37.35 -13.53 -19.34
C ILE A 923 -38.09 -14.70 -19.99
N ARG A 924 -38.19 -15.84 -19.29
CA ARG A 924 -38.91 -17.05 -19.71
C ARG A 924 -38.35 -17.74 -20.97
N ARG A 925 -37.08 -17.53 -21.29
CA ARG A 925 -36.32 -18.26 -22.33
C ARG A 925 -35.57 -19.45 -21.73
N PHE A 926 -36.36 -20.41 -21.25
CA PHE A 926 -35.85 -21.61 -20.59
C PHE A 926 -35.06 -22.54 -21.51
N ASP A 927 -35.31 -22.46 -22.81
CA ASP A 927 -34.57 -23.15 -23.87
C ASP A 927 -33.10 -22.71 -23.89
N ILE A 928 -32.83 -21.41 -24.00
CA ILE A 928 -31.46 -20.86 -23.99
C ILE A 928 -30.80 -21.06 -22.62
N ALA A 929 -31.57 -20.89 -21.53
CA ALA A 929 -31.04 -21.12 -20.19
C ALA A 929 -30.51 -22.55 -20.04
N LYS A 930 -31.22 -23.54 -20.59
CA LYS A 930 -30.82 -24.94 -20.58
C LYS A 930 -29.53 -25.18 -21.38
N GLU A 931 -29.34 -24.52 -22.52
CA GLU A 931 -28.10 -24.62 -23.31
C GLU A 931 -26.87 -24.24 -22.47
N TYR A 932 -26.92 -23.10 -21.77
CA TYR A 932 -25.83 -22.68 -20.88
C TYR A 932 -25.55 -23.68 -19.75
N LEU A 933 -26.59 -24.29 -19.18
CA LEU A 933 -26.44 -25.26 -18.10
C LEU A 933 -25.89 -26.60 -18.59
N ASP A 934 -26.25 -27.01 -19.82
CA ASP A 934 -25.78 -28.25 -20.44
C ASP A 934 -24.29 -28.17 -20.85
N GLU A 935 -23.73 -26.97 -21.05
CA GLU A 935 -22.30 -26.75 -21.28
C GLU A 935 -21.44 -26.94 -20.00
N VAL A 936 -22.03 -26.99 -18.82
CA VAL A 936 -21.29 -27.22 -17.56
C VAL A 936 -21.07 -28.72 -17.35
N ASP A 937 -19.83 -29.17 -17.55
CA ASP A 937 -19.39 -30.58 -17.42
C ASP A 937 -18.89 -30.95 -15.99
N MET A 938 -19.04 -30.03 -15.04
CA MET A 938 -18.65 -30.24 -13.64
C MET A 938 -19.89 -30.51 -12.78
N ASP A 939 -19.80 -31.48 -11.87
CA ASP A 939 -20.82 -31.71 -10.85
C ASP A 939 -20.67 -30.66 -9.73
N ILE A 940 -21.58 -29.69 -9.71
CA ILE A 940 -21.57 -28.56 -8.79
C ILE A 940 -22.93 -28.48 -8.12
N ALA A 941 -22.96 -28.37 -6.79
CA ALA A 941 -24.18 -28.19 -6.02
C ALA A 941 -25.04 -27.04 -6.56
N GLY A 942 -26.31 -27.31 -6.85
CA GLY A 942 -27.27 -26.34 -7.40
C GLY A 942 -27.38 -26.36 -8.92
N LEU A 943 -26.43 -26.96 -9.65
CA LEU A 943 -26.51 -27.10 -11.11
C LEU A 943 -27.71 -27.95 -11.51
N ASN A 944 -27.95 -29.06 -10.81
CA ASN A 944 -29.08 -29.94 -11.07
C ASN A 944 -30.41 -29.23 -10.77
N THR A 945 -30.45 -28.42 -9.70
CA THR A 945 -31.59 -27.56 -9.38
C THR A 945 -31.88 -26.57 -10.52
N LEU A 946 -30.86 -25.89 -11.04
CA LEU A 946 -31.04 -24.98 -12.18
C LEU A 946 -31.51 -25.71 -13.45
N LYS A 947 -30.94 -26.90 -13.75
CA LYS A 947 -31.39 -27.74 -14.87
C LYS A 947 -32.85 -28.17 -14.71
N GLY A 948 -33.25 -28.51 -13.48
CA GLY A 948 -34.62 -28.83 -13.13
C GLY A 948 -35.57 -27.64 -13.33
N ILE A 949 -35.20 -26.45 -12.84
CA ILE A 949 -35.95 -25.20 -13.05
C ILE A 949 -36.11 -24.87 -14.54
N ALA A 950 -35.07 -25.07 -15.35
CA ALA A 950 -35.15 -24.90 -16.81
C ALA A 950 -36.20 -25.85 -17.41
N CYS A 951 -36.18 -27.12 -17.01
CA CYS A 951 -37.17 -28.11 -17.46
C CYS A 951 -38.61 -27.76 -17.02
N MET A 952 -38.79 -27.26 -15.79
CA MET A 952 -40.10 -26.77 -15.31
C MET A 952 -40.64 -25.66 -16.21
N GLY A 953 -39.81 -24.68 -16.57
CA GLY A 953 -40.22 -23.61 -17.46
C GLY A 953 -40.54 -24.06 -18.88
N MET A 954 -39.90 -25.15 -19.34
CA MET A 954 -40.24 -25.87 -20.57
C MET A 954 -41.46 -26.80 -20.44
N LYS A 955 -42.12 -26.82 -19.27
CA LYS A 955 -43.26 -27.68 -18.93
C LYS A 955 -42.95 -29.19 -18.90
N ASP A 956 -41.68 -29.57 -18.82
CA ASP A 956 -41.23 -30.96 -18.66
C ASP A 956 -40.99 -31.27 -17.18
N TYR A 957 -42.09 -31.35 -16.42
CA TYR A 957 -42.07 -31.52 -14.96
C TYR A 957 -41.48 -32.87 -14.51
N GLN A 958 -41.68 -33.95 -15.28
CA GLN A 958 -41.12 -35.25 -14.94
C GLN A 958 -39.60 -35.26 -15.05
N LYS A 959 -39.05 -34.66 -16.12
CA LYS A 959 -37.60 -34.51 -16.26
C LYS A 959 -37.01 -33.57 -15.22
N ALA A 960 -37.74 -32.50 -14.85
CA ALA A 960 -37.35 -31.62 -13.76
C ALA A 960 -37.19 -32.38 -12.43
N ILE A 961 -38.17 -33.21 -12.07
CA ILE A 961 -38.12 -34.07 -10.88
C ILE A 961 -36.87 -34.97 -10.90
N GLY A 962 -36.57 -35.58 -12.05
CA GLY A 962 -35.38 -36.42 -12.21
C GLY A 962 -34.04 -35.68 -12.04
N PHE A 963 -33.98 -34.36 -12.26
CA PHE A 963 -32.82 -33.54 -11.91
C PHE A 963 -32.79 -33.21 -10.42
N PHE A 964 -33.93 -32.85 -9.82
CA PHE A 964 -34.00 -32.56 -8.38
C PHE A 964 -33.60 -33.78 -7.52
N ASP A 965 -33.88 -35.00 -7.98
CA ASP A 965 -33.47 -36.24 -7.31
C ASP A 965 -31.95 -36.48 -7.29
N LYS A 966 -31.21 -35.82 -8.19
CA LYS A 966 -29.74 -35.94 -8.29
C LYS A 966 -29.01 -34.87 -7.47
N GLU A 967 -29.72 -33.91 -6.89
CA GLU A 967 -29.10 -32.81 -6.14
C GLU A 967 -28.60 -33.26 -4.76
N HIS A 968 -27.52 -32.63 -4.30
CA HIS A 968 -26.86 -32.94 -3.03
C HIS A 968 -26.50 -31.66 -2.23
N GLU A 969 -25.91 -31.85 -1.05
CA GLU A 969 -25.46 -30.77 -0.15
C GLU A 969 -26.55 -29.75 0.19
N LYS A 970 -26.18 -28.48 0.39
CA LYS A 970 -27.09 -27.38 0.74
C LYS A 970 -28.12 -27.08 -0.35
N ALA A 971 -27.85 -27.43 -1.61
CA ALA A 971 -28.78 -27.19 -2.72
C ALA A 971 -29.99 -28.15 -2.69
N LYS A 972 -29.91 -29.25 -1.94
CA LYS A 972 -30.97 -30.25 -1.83
C LYS A 972 -32.29 -29.66 -1.30
N SER A 973 -32.25 -28.72 -0.37
CA SER A 973 -33.47 -28.09 0.16
C SER A 973 -34.21 -27.28 -0.92
N ASP A 974 -33.48 -26.54 -1.76
CA ASP A 974 -34.03 -25.79 -2.87
C ASP A 974 -34.55 -26.72 -3.99
N ALA A 975 -33.84 -27.82 -4.28
CA ALA A 975 -34.34 -28.87 -5.17
C ALA A 975 -35.65 -29.49 -4.66
N ILE A 976 -35.74 -29.78 -3.36
CA ILE A 976 -36.96 -30.32 -2.74
C ILE A 976 -38.12 -29.33 -2.86
N TYR A 977 -37.89 -28.04 -2.61
CA TYR A 977 -38.90 -26.99 -2.79
C TYR A 977 -39.49 -27.02 -4.21
N HIS A 978 -38.63 -27.03 -5.23
CA HIS A 978 -39.07 -27.04 -6.63
C HIS A 978 -39.71 -28.38 -7.03
N LYS A 979 -39.26 -29.50 -6.44
CA LYS A 979 -39.88 -30.82 -6.60
C LYS A 979 -41.29 -30.86 -6.04
N ILE A 980 -41.52 -30.32 -4.84
CA ILE A 980 -42.86 -30.18 -4.24
C ILE A 980 -43.74 -29.33 -5.16
N LEU A 981 -43.21 -28.19 -5.63
CA LEU A 981 -43.92 -27.33 -6.56
C LEU A 981 -44.31 -28.06 -7.86
N CYS A 982 -43.44 -28.92 -8.42
CA CYS A 982 -43.79 -29.75 -9.58
C CYS A 982 -45.00 -30.65 -9.29
N TYR A 983 -45.03 -31.33 -8.15
CA TYR A 983 -46.17 -32.18 -7.79
C TYR A 983 -47.46 -31.39 -7.59
N LEU A 984 -47.38 -30.17 -7.03
CA LEU A 984 -48.54 -29.29 -6.92
C LEU A 984 -49.08 -28.89 -8.31
N ILE A 985 -48.20 -28.51 -9.22
CA ILE A 985 -48.56 -28.15 -10.60
C ILE A 985 -49.15 -29.37 -11.34
N LEU A 986 -48.56 -30.55 -11.16
CA LEU A 986 -49.04 -31.82 -11.73
C LEU A 986 -50.35 -32.32 -11.08
N LYS A 987 -50.86 -31.63 -10.04
CA LYS A 987 -52.03 -32.03 -9.26
C LYS A 987 -51.88 -33.42 -8.61
N GLU A 988 -50.69 -33.70 -8.11
CA GLU A 988 -50.32 -34.92 -7.37
C GLU A 988 -50.03 -34.59 -5.88
N PRO A 989 -51.02 -34.10 -5.10
CA PRO A 989 -50.78 -33.63 -3.73
C PRO A 989 -50.28 -34.73 -2.78
N GLU A 990 -50.58 -36.00 -3.06
CA GLU A 990 -50.10 -37.15 -2.29
C GLU A 990 -48.57 -37.29 -2.34
N MET A 991 -47.94 -37.00 -3.48
CA MET A 991 -46.49 -37.06 -3.62
C MET A 991 -45.81 -35.88 -2.92
N ALA A 992 -46.38 -34.69 -3.06
CA ALA A 992 -45.96 -33.51 -2.31
C ALA A 992 -46.05 -33.76 -0.79
N ARG A 993 -47.18 -34.34 -0.33
CA ARG A 993 -47.40 -34.71 1.07
C ARG A 993 -46.28 -35.59 1.60
N ARG A 994 -45.95 -36.70 0.92
CA ARG A 994 -44.90 -37.63 1.37
C ARG A 994 -43.57 -36.93 1.65
N ILE A 995 -43.14 -36.05 0.74
CA ILE A 995 -41.89 -35.30 0.89
C ILE A 995 -41.98 -34.30 2.03
N LEU A 996 -43.11 -33.59 2.16
CA LEU A 996 -43.32 -32.61 3.24
C LEU A 996 -43.23 -33.25 4.64
N TRP A 997 -43.60 -34.52 4.81
CA TRP A 997 -43.46 -35.23 6.08
C TRP A 997 -42.01 -35.59 6.43
N GLU A 998 -41.12 -35.66 5.44
CA GLU A 998 -39.72 -36.03 5.61
C GLU A 998 -38.79 -34.82 5.80
N ILE A 999 -39.25 -33.61 5.49
CA ILE A 999 -38.45 -32.37 5.68
C ILE A 999 -38.71 -31.71 7.04
N GLU A 1000 -37.71 -30.98 7.52
CA GLU A 1000 -37.77 -30.19 8.76
C GLU A 1000 -38.87 -29.12 8.72
N ASP A 1001 -39.35 -28.72 9.91
CA ASP A 1001 -40.37 -27.68 10.02
C ASP A 1001 -39.84 -26.33 9.51
N SER A 1002 -40.60 -25.69 8.63
CA SER A 1002 -40.22 -24.44 7.98
C SER A 1002 -41.46 -23.68 7.50
N ALA A 1003 -41.32 -22.37 7.27
CA ALA A 1003 -42.37 -21.56 6.68
C ALA A 1003 -42.81 -22.09 5.30
N ASP A 1004 -41.86 -22.54 4.48
CA ASP A 1004 -42.13 -23.18 3.18
C ASP A 1004 -42.96 -24.46 3.36
N LYS A 1005 -42.59 -25.34 4.32
CA LYS A 1005 -43.35 -26.56 4.64
C LYS A 1005 -44.78 -26.21 5.09
N LYS A 1006 -44.93 -25.28 6.04
CA LYS A 1006 -46.24 -24.86 6.56
C LYS A 1006 -47.13 -24.28 5.47
N LEU A 1007 -46.56 -23.48 4.57
CA LEU A 1007 -47.25 -22.94 3.41
C LEU A 1007 -47.71 -24.07 2.48
N PHE A 1008 -46.82 -24.97 2.08
CA PHE A 1008 -47.20 -26.08 1.19
C PHE A 1008 -48.23 -27.02 1.81
N LEU A 1009 -48.12 -27.34 3.11
CA LEU A 1009 -49.14 -28.10 3.85
C LEU A 1009 -50.49 -27.37 3.89
N THR A 1010 -50.48 -26.04 3.96
CA THR A 1010 -51.71 -25.22 3.85
C THR A 1010 -52.32 -25.32 2.46
N ILE A 1011 -51.50 -25.30 1.41
CA ILE A 1011 -51.93 -25.41 0.00
C ILE A 1011 -52.59 -26.77 -0.27
N ILE A 1012 -52.03 -27.87 0.27
CA ILE A 1012 -52.62 -29.21 0.11
C ILE A 1012 -53.75 -29.52 1.12
N GLY A 1013 -54.13 -28.56 1.97
CA GLY A 1013 -55.27 -28.67 2.88
C GLY A 1013 -55.02 -29.47 4.17
N GLU A 1014 -53.76 -29.73 4.54
CA GLU A 1014 -53.41 -30.49 5.75
C GLU A 1014 -53.44 -29.62 7.02
N ILE A 1015 -53.02 -28.37 6.90
CA ILE A 1015 -52.99 -27.41 8.02
C ILE A 1015 -53.54 -26.05 7.59
N LYS A 1016 -53.66 -25.13 8.55
CA LYS A 1016 -53.95 -23.72 8.27
C LYS A 1016 -52.91 -22.83 8.95
N ALA A 1017 -51.83 -22.52 8.23
CA ALA A 1017 -50.77 -21.65 8.75
C ALA A 1017 -51.23 -20.19 8.86
N SER A 1018 -50.73 -19.47 9.86
CA SER A 1018 -50.97 -18.03 9.97
C SER A 1018 -50.21 -17.27 8.88
N TYR A 1019 -50.79 -16.20 8.35
CA TYR A 1019 -50.15 -15.37 7.32
C TYR A 1019 -48.79 -14.82 7.78
N ASP A 1020 -48.70 -14.33 9.01
CA ASP A 1020 -47.44 -13.78 9.56
C ASP A 1020 -46.32 -14.82 9.60
N GLU A 1021 -46.64 -16.11 9.77
CA GLU A 1021 -45.66 -17.19 9.79
C GLU A 1021 -45.11 -17.53 8.39
N VAL A 1022 -45.89 -17.27 7.33
CA VAL A 1022 -45.58 -17.75 5.96
C VAL A 1022 -45.48 -16.64 4.91
N LYS A 1023 -45.65 -15.36 5.27
CA LYS A 1023 -45.73 -14.24 4.34
C LYS A 1023 -44.57 -14.18 3.33
N ASP A 1024 -43.33 -14.41 3.78
CA ASP A 1024 -42.15 -14.34 2.92
C ASP A 1024 -42.08 -15.51 1.93
N SER A 1025 -42.32 -16.72 2.43
CA SER A 1025 -42.47 -17.94 1.62
C SER A 1025 -43.60 -17.81 0.60
N TYR A 1026 -44.69 -17.14 0.98
CA TYR A 1026 -45.85 -16.93 0.14
C TYR A 1026 -45.55 -15.99 -1.03
N PHE A 1027 -44.95 -14.83 -0.78
CA PHE A 1027 -44.52 -13.94 -1.87
C PHE A 1027 -43.47 -14.59 -2.79
N LYS A 1028 -42.53 -15.36 -2.22
CA LYS A 1028 -41.56 -16.15 -3.01
C LYS A 1028 -42.26 -17.13 -3.95
N LEU A 1029 -43.29 -17.84 -3.46
CA LEU A 1029 -44.05 -18.78 -4.28
C LEU A 1029 -44.87 -18.09 -5.38
N LEU A 1030 -45.53 -16.98 -5.05
CA LEU A 1030 -46.27 -16.17 -6.03
C LEU A 1030 -45.38 -15.72 -7.19
N GLU A 1031 -44.18 -15.23 -6.88
CA GLU A 1031 -43.22 -14.82 -7.90
C GLU A 1031 -42.79 -16.00 -8.81
N LYS A 1032 -42.57 -17.19 -8.22
CA LYS A 1032 -42.23 -18.40 -8.97
C LYS A 1032 -43.35 -18.85 -9.91
N LEU A 1033 -44.60 -18.76 -9.47
CA LEU A 1033 -45.74 -19.13 -10.32
C LEU A 1033 -45.89 -18.19 -11.52
N ILE A 1034 -45.59 -16.90 -11.36
CA ILE A 1034 -45.52 -15.96 -12.49
C ILE A 1034 -44.38 -16.35 -13.43
N GLN A 1035 -43.19 -16.63 -12.90
CA GLN A 1035 -42.02 -17.05 -13.68
C GLN A 1035 -42.33 -18.28 -14.55
N PHE A 1036 -42.99 -19.30 -13.98
CA PHE A 1036 -43.39 -20.50 -14.72
C PHE A 1036 -44.71 -20.37 -15.48
N SER A 1037 -45.41 -19.23 -15.36
CA SER A 1037 -46.68 -18.96 -16.03
C SER A 1037 -47.80 -19.92 -15.65
N GLU A 1038 -47.83 -20.28 -14.37
CA GLU A 1038 -48.88 -21.07 -13.74
C GLU A 1038 -49.92 -20.14 -13.13
N PHE A 1039 -50.60 -19.37 -14.00
CA PHE A 1039 -51.52 -18.29 -13.58
C PHE A 1039 -52.76 -18.79 -12.85
N ASP A 1040 -53.22 -20.02 -13.15
CA ASP A 1040 -54.36 -20.61 -12.46
C ASP A 1040 -54.04 -20.86 -10.98
N LEU A 1041 -52.91 -21.54 -10.73
CA LEU A 1041 -52.42 -21.79 -9.38
C LEU A 1041 -52.05 -20.48 -8.68
N PHE A 1042 -51.45 -19.53 -9.39
CA PHE A 1042 -51.18 -18.18 -8.85
C PHE A 1042 -52.45 -17.51 -8.33
N ASN A 1043 -53.52 -17.49 -9.13
CA ASN A 1043 -54.79 -16.85 -8.76
C ASN A 1043 -55.51 -17.59 -7.62
N GLU A 1044 -55.37 -18.92 -7.55
CA GLU A 1044 -55.87 -19.72 -6.44
C GLU A 1044 -55.14 -19.37 -5.14
N LEU A 1045 -53.80 -19.36 -5.18
CA LEU A 1045 -52.98 -19.05 -4.02
C LEU A 1045 -53.12 -17.60 -3.58
N LEU A 1046 -53.24 -16.65 -4.52
CA LEU A 1046 -53.38 -15.24 -4.21
C LEU A 1046 -54.57 -14.98 -3.27
N LYS A 1047 -55.69 -15.68 -3.51
CA LYS A 1047 -56.92 -15.56 -2.70
C LYS A 1047 -56.75 -16.06 -1.26
N LEU A 1048 -55.75 -16.89 -0.99
CA LEU A 1048 -55.55 -17.53 0.30
C LEU A 1048 -55.18 -16.50 1.38
N TYR A 1049 -54.38 -15.49 1.01
CA TYR A 1049 -53.92 -14.45 1.94
C TYR A 1049 -54.09 -13.00 1.45
N SER A 1050 -54.52 -12.73 0.21
CA SER A 1050 -54.64 -11.33 -0.29
C SER A 1050 -55.55 -10.44 0.55
N GLY A 1051 -56.53 -11.03 1.26
CA GLY A 1051 -57.40 -10.30 2.19
C GLY A 1051 -56.72 -9.83 3.48
N LEU A 1052 -55.52 -10.32 3.78
CA LEU A 1052 -54.73 -10.01 4.97
C LEU A 1052 -53.55 -9.07 4.68
N PHE A 1053 -53.40 -8.60 3.44
CA PHE A 1053 -52.28 -7.75 3.06
C PHE A 1053 -52.28 -6.45 3.85
N THR A 1054 -51.14 -6.17 4.47
CA THR A 1054 -50.84 -4.89 5.08
C THR A 1054 -50.47 -3.87 4.01
N ARG A 1055 -50.31 -2.61 4.44
CA ARG A 1055 -49.78 -1.53 3.61
C ARG A 1055 -48.47 -1.91 2.89
N ASP A 1056 -47.50 -2.44 3.65
CA ASP A 1056 -46.18 -2.77 3.12
C ASP A 1056 -46.23 -4.01 2.22
N ASP A 1057 -47.19 -4.93 2.45
CA ASP A 1057 -47.44 -6.07 1.56
C ASP A 1057 -48.03 -5.62 0.21
N TYR A 1058 -48.92 -4.63 0.19
CA TYR A 1058 -49.43 -4.06 -1.05
C TYR A 1058 -48.33 -3.33 -1.84
N VAL A 1059 -47.41 -2.65 -1.15
CA VAL A 1059 -46.20 -2.08 -1.77
C VAL A 1059 -45.35 -3.19 -2.40
N ARG A 1060 -45.05 -4.25 -1.64
CA ARG A 1060 -44.28 -5.41 -2.11
C ARG A 1060 -44.95 -6.09 -3.31
N TYR A 1061 -46.25 -6.32 -3.25
CA TYR A 1061 -47.03 -6.90 -4.34
C TYR A 1061 -47.05 -5.99 -5.58
N GLY A 1062 -47.20 -4.68 -5.39
CA GLY A 1062 -47.16 -3.69 -6.47
C GLY A 1062 -45.82 -3.65 -7.20
N HIS A 1063 -44.71 -3.61 -6.45
CA HIS A 1063 -43.36 -3.70 -7.01
C HIS A 1063 -43.17 -5.01 -7.80
N MET A 1064 -43.60 -6.15 -7.23
CA MET A 1064 -43.53 -7.44 -7.93
C MET A 1064 -44.31 -7.42 -9.26
N MET A 1065 -45.51 -6.85 -9.29
CA MET A 1065 -46.31 -6.77 -10.53
C MET A 1065 -45.71 -5.84 -11.57
N LYS A 1066 -45.22 -4.67 -11.12
CA LYS A 1066 -44.53 -3.70 -11.96
C LYS A 1066 -43.31 -4.33 -12.63
N ASP A 1067 -42.48 -5.02 -11.86
CA ASP A 1067 -41.24 -5.63 -12.36
C ASP A 1067 -41.49 -6.75 -13.37
N LYS A 1068 -42.63 -7.44 -13.27
CA LYS A 1068 -43.05 -8.49 -14.22
C LYS A 1068 -43.88 -7.94 -15.39
N GLY A 1069 -44.07 -6.62 -15.48
CA GLY A 1069 -44.79 -5.96 -16.58
C GLY A 1069 -46.32 -6.02 -16.49
N PHE A 1070 -46.88 -6.30 -15.32
CA PHE A 1070 -48.33 -6.29 -15.07
C PHE A 1070 -48.78 -4.92 -14.53
N ASP A 1071 -48.71 -3.90 -15.38
CA ASP A 1071 -48.95 -2.49 -15.01
C ASP A 1071 -50.30 -2.26 -14.30
N GLU A 1072 -51.39 -2.85 -14.80
CA GLU A 1072 -52.72 -2.69 -14.20
C GLU A 1072 -52.80 -3.26 -12.77
N LEU A 1073 -52.17 -4.41 -12.54
CA LEU A 1073 -52.11 -5.04 -11.21
C LEU A 1073 -51.21 -4.23 -10.26
N ALA A 1074 -50.12 -3.68 -10.77
CA ALA A 1074 -49.23 -2.81 -10.02
C ALA A 1074 -49.94 -1.53 -9.57
N VAL A 1075 -50.64 -0.84 -10.49
CA VAL A 1075 -51.44 0.35 -10.17
C VAL A 1075 -52.51 0.02 -9.13
N THR A 1076 -53.24 -1.08 -9.28
CA THR A 1076 -54.27 -1.51 -8.33
C THR A 1076 -53.69 -1.74 -6.93
N ALA A 1077 -52.52 -2.38 -6.84
CA ALA A 1077 -51.84 -2.63 -5.58
C ALA A 1077 -51.33 -1.34 -4.93
N TYR A 1078 -50.71 -0.47 -5.71
CA TYR A 1078 -50.21 0.82 -5.25
C TYR A 1078 -51.32 1.76 -4.80
N ILE A 1079 -52.48 1.78 -5.45
CA ILE A 1079 -53.65 2.53 -4.96
C ILE A 1079 -54.05 2.03 -3.56
N LYS A 1080 -54.15 0.71 -3.36
CA LYS A 1080 -54.45 0.16 -2.04
C LYS A 1080 -53.38 0.49 -0.99
N ALA A 1081 -52.11 0.46 -1.37
CA ALA A 1081 -51.02 0.89 -0.48
C ALA A 1081 -51.12 2.38 -0.13
N ALA A 1082 -51.46 3.23 -1.11
CA ALA A 1082 -51.65 4.66 -0.93
C ALA A 1082 -52.86 4.98 -0.04
N ASP A 1083 -53.99 4.27 -0.21
CA ASP A 1083 -55.18 4.36 0.65
C ASP A 1083 -54.85 4.01 2.10
N LEU A 1084 -53.88 3.12 2.31
CA LEU A 1084 -53.33 2.75 3.62
C LEU A 1084 -52.18 3.66 4.08
N ASN A 1085 -51.94 4.80 3.42
CA ASN A 1085 -50.90 5.78 3.71
C ASN A 1085 -49.48 5.18 3.74
N CYS A 1086 -49.04 4.54 2.66
CA CYS A 1086 -47.64 4.14 2.51
C CYS A 1086 -46.69 5.35 2.54
N GLU A 1087 -45.46 5.14 2.99
CA GLU A 1087 -44.40 6.15 3.02
C GLU A 1087 -43.31 5.88 1.97
N ASP A 1088 -43.65 5.09 0.95
CA ASP A 1088 -42.76 4.79 -0.18
C ASP A 1088 -42.99 5.84 -1.30
N PRO A 1089 -42.01 6.71 -1.60
CA PRO A 1089 -42.15 7.73 -2.63
C PRO A 1089 -42.24 7.14 -4.05
N ASP A 1090 -41.70 5.95 -4.30
CA ASP A 1090 -41.74 5.31 -5.62
C ASP A 1090 -43.15 4.91 -6.01
N VAL A 1091 -43.97 4.52 -5.03
CA VAL A 1091 -45.40 4.22 -5.21
C VAL A 1091 -46.12 5.42 -5.78
N TYR A 1092 -45.96 6.58 -5.14
CA TYR A 1092 -46.62 7.81 -5.55
C TYR A 1092 -46.05 8.36 -6.86
N THR A 1093 -44.75 8.24 -7.09
CA THR A 1093 -44.11 8.63 -8.35
C THR A 1093 -44.65 7.81 -9.52
N TYR A 1094 -44.79 6.49 -9.35
CA TYR A 1094 -45.34 5.60 -10.37
C TYR A 1094 -46.82 5.90 -10.66
N LEU A 1095 -47.63 6.09 -9.62
CA LEU A 1095 -49.03 6.47 -9.76
C LEU A 1095 -49.19 7.82 -10.45
N ALA A 1096 -48.35 8.80 -10.13
CA ALA A 1096 -48.36 10.11 -10.78
C ALA A 1096 -48.04 10.02 -12.28
N GLN A 1097 -47.04 9.22 -12.66
CA GLN A 1097 -46.69 8.99 -14.07
C GLN A 1097 -47.85 8.32 -14.83
N LYS A 1098 -48.45 7.27 -14.26
CA LYS A 1098 -49.59 6.58 -14.88
C LYS A 1098 -50.84 7.46 -14.97
N ALA A 1099 -51.11 8.28 -13.96
CA ALA A 1099 -52.18 9.26 -14.00
C ALA A 1099 -51.96 10.29 -15.12
N LEU A 1100 -50.72 10.77 -15.29
CA LEU A 1100 -50.36 11.69 -16.36
C LEU A 1100 -50.51 11.06 -17.76
N GLU A 1101 -50.09 9.79 -17.95
CA GLU A 1101 -50.30 9.02 -19.19
C GLU A 1101 -51.78 8.90 -19.57
N GLN A 1102 -52.68 8.85 -18.58
CA GLN A 1102 -54.14 8.78 -18.74
C GLN A 1102 -54.82 10.15 -18.80
N ASN A 1103 -54.06 11.25 -18.82
CA ASN A 1103 -54.56 12.64 -18.75
C ASN A 1103 -55.36 12.97 -17.46
N MET A 1104 -55.12 12.26 -16.36
CA MET A 1104 -55.68 12.52 -15.03
C MET A 1104 -54.79 13.50 -14.26
N THR A 1105 -54.86 14.78 -14.61
CA THR A 1105 -53.85 15.77 -14.20
C THR A 1105 -53.92 16.15 -12.72
N ASP A 1106 -55.11 16.17 -12.12
CA ASP A 1106 -55.26 16.55 -10.71
C ASP A 1106 -54.75 15.44 -9.77
N GLU A 1107 -55.03 14.19 -10.12
CA GLU A 1107 -54.51 13.01 -9.43
C GLU A 1107 -52.99 12.91 -9.59
N ALA A 1108 -52.47 13.16 -10.80
CA ALA A 1108 -51.03 13.22 -11.04
C ALA A 1108 -50.34 14.25 -10.12
N PHE A 1109 -50.93 15.44 -9.95
CA PHE A 1109 -50.42 16.44 -9.02
C PHE A 1109 -50.49 15.98 -7.56
N ALA A 1110 -51.62 15.40 -7.13
CA ALA A 1110 -51.80 14.94 -5.76
C ALA A 1110 -50.75 13.88 -5.39
N PHE A 1111 -50.51 12.92 -6.27
CA PHE A 1111 -49.50 11.89 -6.08
C PHE A 1111 -48.08 12.46 -6.12
N ALA A 1112 -47.75 13.32 -7.09
CA ALA A 1112 -46.43 13.94 -7.17
C ALA A 1112 -46.11 14.82 -5.94
N ALA A 1113 -47.10 15.57 -5.43
CA ALA A 1113 -46.96 16.33 -4.19
C ALA A 1113 -46.76 15.44 -2.96
N LYS A 1114 -47.42 14.27 -2.92
CA LYS A 1114 -47.22 13.29 -1.85
C LYS A 1114 -45.81 12.69 -1.90
N ALA A 1115 -45.31 12.33 -3.08
CA ALA A 1115 -43.93 11.88 -3.28
C ALA A 1115 -42.93 12.94 -2.81
N PHE A 1116 -43.15 14.20 -3.22
CA PHE A 1116 -42.32 15.34 -2.82
C PHE A 1116 -42.32 15.58 -1.30
N ASN A 1117 -43.45 15.45 -0.63
CA ASN A 1117 -43.52 15.60 0.83
C ASN A 1117 -42.81 14.48 1.60
N ILE A 1118 -42.66 13.30 0.98
CA ILE A 1118 -41.92 12.18 1.54
C ILE A 1118 -40.41 12.37 1.32
N ASP A 1119 -40.00 12.80 0.12
CA ASP A 1119 -38.60 13.12 -0.18
C ASP A 1119 -38.44 14.42 -1.01
N GLY A 1120 -38.37 15.54 -0.30
CA GLY A 1120 -38.27 16.88 -0.89
C GLY A 1120 -36.87 17.25 -1.40
N MET A 1121 -35.87 16.36 -1.26
CA MET A 1121 -34.51 16.59 -1.77
C MET A 1121 -34.25 15.83 -3.08
N ASP A 1122 -35.21 15.02 -3.53
CA ASP A 1122 -35.10 14.21 -4.73
C ASP A 1122 -35.39 15.00 -6.01
N VAL A 1123 -34.38 15.15 -6.88
CA VAL A 1123 -34.48 15.85 -8.17
C VAL A 1123 -35.56 15.26 -9.08
N ASP A 1124 -35.83 13.95 -9.03
CA ASP A 1124 -36.86 13.33 -9.88
C ASP A 1124 -38.27 13.77 -9.46
N ASN A 1125 -38.49 14.07 -8.17
CA ASN A 1125 -39.76 14.65 -7.70
C ASN A 1125 -39.95 16.07 -8.26
N TYR A 1126 -38.89 16.88 -8.31
CA TYR A 1126 -38.92 18.19 -8.96
C TYR A 1126 -39.15 18.06 -10.48
N ALA A 1127 -38.47 17.13 -11.15
CA ALA A 1127 -38.63 16.88 -12.58
C ALA A 1127 -40.05 16.42 -12.93
N LEU A 1128 -40.63 15.53 -12.12
CA LEU A 1128 -42.02 15.09 -12.26
C LEU A 1128 -42.99 16.26 -12.09
N MET A 1129 -42.86 17.06 -11.04
CA MET A 1129 -43.69 18.25 -10.82
C MET A 1129 -43.56 19.25 -11.98
N TYR A 1130 -42.33 19.51 -12.43
CA TYR A 1130 -42.05 20.37 -13.59
C TYR A 1130 -42.73 19.85 -14.86
N ARG A 1131 -42.63 18.54 -15.13
CA ARG A 1131 -43.29 17.90 -16.27
C ARG A 1131 -44.80 18.05 -16.23
N ILE A 1132 -45.43 17.81 -15.07
CA ILE A 1132 -46.88 17.96 -14.92
C ILE A 1132 -47.30 19.42 -15.15
N TYR A 1133 -46.57 20.40 -14.60
CA TYR A 1133 -46.85 21.83 -14.84
C TYR A 1133 -46.70 22.22 -16.32
N LYS A 1134 -45.67 21.73 -17.02
CA LYS A 1134 -45.49 21.99 -18.46
C LYS A 1134 -46.60 21.36 -19.31
N VAL A 1135 -46.94 20.09 -19.06
CA VAL A 1135 -48.01 19.39 -19.81
C VAL A 1135 -49.37 20.05 -19.58
N THR A 1136 -49.62 20.63 -18.39
CA THR A 1136 -50.87 21.32 -18.06
C THR A 1136 -50.89 22.81 -18.46
N GLY A 1137 -49.84 23.31 -19.11
CA GLY A 1137 -49.76 24.71 -19.57
C GLY A 1137 -49.48 25.75 -18.46
N ARG A 1138 -49.16 25.30 -17.25
CA ARG A 1138 -48.86 26.11 -16.06
C ARG A 1138 -47.38 26.50 -16.03
N ASN A 1139 -46.98 27.34 -16.98
CA ASN A 1139 -45.56 27.68 -17.21
C ASN A 1139 -44.94 28.47 -16.05
N ASP A 1140 -45.68 29.39 -15.43
CA ASP A 1140 -45.15 30.20 -14.31
C ASP A 1140 -44.79 29.31 -13.11
N GLU A 1141 -45.61 28.29 -12.82
CA GLU A 1141 -45.34 27.32 -11.76
C GLU A 1141 -44.18 26.40 -12.11
N ALA A 1142 -44.07 25.94 -13.35
CA ALA A 1142 -42.91 25.17 -13.83
C ALA A 1142 -41.62 25.97 -13.64
N ASP A 1143 -41.62 27.26 -13.99
CA ASP A 1143 -40.46 28.13 -13.86
C ASP A 1143 -40.10 28.37 -12.39
N ARG A 1144 -41.08 28.43 -11.47
CA ARG A 1144 -40.83 28.47 -10.02
C ARG A 1144 -40.19 27.19 -9.51
N VAL A 1145 -40.68 26.01 -9.93
CA VAL A 1145 -40.07 24.72 -9.55
C VAL A 1145 -38.61 24.65 -10.04
N SER A 1146 -38.36 25.07 -11.29
CA SER A 1146 -37.03 25.17 -11.86
C SER A 1146 -36.12 26.13 -11.07
N LYS A 1147 -36.63 27.30 -10.66
CA LYS A 1147 -35.88 28.23 -9.82
C LYS A 1147 -35.55 27.64 -8.45
N SER A 1148 -36.51 27.00 -7.78
CA SER A 1148 -36.31 26.42 -6.46
C SER A 1148 -35.25 25.33 -6.46
N ILE A 1149 -35.22 24.45 -7.47
CA ILE A 1149 -34.17 23.43 -7.55
C ILE A 1149 -32.81 24.04 -7.87
N LYS A 1150 -32.73 25.14 -8.63
CA LYS A 1150 -31.47 25.85 -8.90
C LYS A 1150 -30.88 26.56 -7.67
N GLU A 1151 -31.72 26.96 -6.71
CA GLU A 1151 -31.24 27.49 -5.42
C GLU A 1151 -30.51 26.41 -4.61
N ILE A 1152 -30.87 25.13 -4.80
CA ILE A 1152 -30.26 23.98 -4.13
C ILE A 1152 -29.10 23.41 -4.97
N TYR A 1153 -29.32 23.24 -6.27
CA TYR A 1153 -28.41 22.65 -7.25
C TYR A 1153 -28.31 23.54 -8.51
N PRO A 1154 -27.39 24.52 -8.55
CA PRO A 1154 -27.34 25.53 -9.60
C PRO A 1154 -27.15 25.00 -11.02
N GLU A 1155 -26.58 23.80 -11.18
CA GLU A 1155 -26.33 23.19 -12.48
C GLU A 1155 -27.47 22.32 -13.02
N ILE A 1156 -28.56 22.15 -12.25
CA ILE A 1156 -29.71 21.35 -12.68
C ILE A 1156 -30.61 22.20 -13.59
N GLU A 1157 -30.80 21.70 -14.80
CA GLU A 1157 -31.73 22.23 -15.79
C GLU A 1157 -32.86 21.21 -15.99
N LEU A 1158 -34.01 21.41 -15.33
CA LEU A 1158 -35.14 20.46 -15.40
C LEU A 1158 -35.66 20.26 -16.83
N GLU A 1159 -35.49 21.26 -17.70
CA GLU A 1159 -35.83 21.21 -19.12
C GLU A 1159 -35.10 20.11 -19.87
N GLU A 1160 -33.83 19.86 -19.54
CA GLU A 1160 -33.02 18.81 -20.15
C GLU A 1160 -33.31 17.42 -19.58
N ILE A 1161 -33.84 17.35 -18.35
CA ILE A 1161 -34.17 16.09 -17.67
C ILE A 1161 -35.51 15.54 -18.13
N VAL A 1162 -36.44 16.43 -18.47
CA VAL A 1162 -37.82 16.08 -18.86
C VAL A 1162 -37.98 15.83 -20.36
N GLN A 1163 -37.01 16.27 -21.18
CA GLN A 1163 -36.88 15.89 -22.60
C GLN A 1163 -36.39 14.46 -22.75
#